data_AF-A0AAW0ADP9-F1
#
_entry.id   AF-A0AAW0ADP9-F1
#
_cell.length_a   1.000
_cell.length_b   1.000
_cell.length_c   1.000
_cell.angle_alpha   90.00
_cell.angle_beta   90.00
_cell.angle_gamma   90.00
#
_symmetry.space_group_name_H-M   'P 1'
#
loop_
_entity.id
_entity.type
_entity.pdbx_description
1 polymer ?
#
loop_
_entity_poly.entity_id
_entity_poly.type
_entity_poly.pdbx_seq_one_letter_code
_entity_poly.pdbx_strand_id
1 'polypeptide(L)'
;MMRQRRSNRWTVLSSEIETENEGLPPSDPPDPSSSDSESEHSMAMPKMPALTTVLGISSDSHPNLGPPKQRRGSSVPPQDSPDDVDIRAEHPTSDDIIYTPRKERLILRQRAEQQRQKTRLLKREQKLFDKFLEDMKADDISLAEFLDHVFDPETRLKSDWRWRGFFAHQSVVERIFGYWTTSKYNQSTRNFLHNWATSQVSKAALGESRVITKSGILNKTKKAINESFFVDFSLTNLVHTIRGMAPTVFKILDSFSTTTRQLKSATEKFLKKKELMKGAAALTLLRGASQNNNYAQAVNGMYLAATGAQRQHFPVLGVYGFSIGYTSIISSVLGTGNGREAAGEKTDAADDMNEVDEAPGVPVAQKKKRKKRTKKDKRKRIRSPGLLSVLRDACMATARSLAKSNLSLLTYDNINLMNRIAEQILGRKSAQENGTCATLIALHNAKLEHMLTTSLDASILNARPLTLEDIILNEDETNFLTKNMVHTVLRIIVLHGGEGFEKWRQDLDKSQPVSEDVIEVHKTPLHPLPAMEIDESSITGNVEVVEEIMRVLGFKPDDPEYGKYVQIIAGDQLTIARQRSILNVRLGHESGPHAWRHIVLMPGLFHAKIADCHGVLETHFGKPSAGARSPGSLGFHNTVLDRLPITLTSLPPFRTCRDLIMVSLYARVLHCLLLVSGHDSLEDCAASIDSWDTLVKHAENIYETYTDVDRVQELRERRIPEERAREIAAKAAAKGKKKPAESAKEHPPHIRKGDMVFENAVLFFRDALLTREFADAIKSGDSGRIVIILRLWAFSYRGNGRTKYAHEMLHILHNLICVWTNELRYIVLQNWLANPQGKIKAFVEIDLVQEHLNFWIKKIYKADGAGHSWDWLALVSPCVDILRQLATRMNVELGTRQGSKHATPDLAADIAALMASLDEHEVYVEKEGRVLDDDEKPAPDAISVGMAALTHGTTTTPLAEFNQQFEVLRERRRLTPVADLLSLINAREDPPQTSAVDSDATENASAESDEEFPSPAELLGQGGDETEEESETEDDALVDSPTLTRFDEGDVELDIDEVPEWYLDDEDSENGDSETDDEDSEEDDE
;
A
#
# COMPACT_ATOMS: atom_id res chain seq x y z
N MET A 1 8.08 -9.49 53.98
CA MET A 1 6.99 -10.41 54.40
C MET A 1 5.89 -9.61 55.06
N MET A 2 4.80 -9.34 54.35
CA MET A 2 3.46 -8.94 54.86
C MET A 2 2.71 -8.23 53.73
N ARG A 3 1.48 -8.70 53.45
CA ARG A 3 0.40 -7.83 52.99
C ARG A 3 0.01 -6.91 54.15
N GLN A 4 0.05 -5.60 53.95
CA GLN A 4 -0.69 -4.58 54.72
C GLN A 4 -0.60 -3.25 53.93
N ARG A 5 -1.73 -2.68 53.46
CA ARG A 5 -2.65 -1.74 54.14
C ARG A 5 -2.29 -0.26 53.87
N ARG A 6 -3.37 0.53 53.68
CA ARG A 6 -3.55 1.99 53.85
C ARG A 6 -3.08 2.87 52.69
N SER A 7 -3.60 4.08 52.45
CA SER A 7 -4.79 4.88 52.83
C SER A 7 -4.44 6.33 52.47
N ASN A 8 -5.46 7.18 52.21
CA ASN A 8 -5.45 8.67 52.18
C ASN A 8 -4.95 9.28 50.85
N ARG A 9 -5.73 10.06 50.07
CA ARG A 9 -6.58 11.26 50.32
C ARG A 9 -5.74 12.50 50.67
N TRP A 10 -5.81 13.55 49.83
CA TRP A 10 -5.78 15.03 50.05
C TRP A 10 -5.41 15.69 48.68
N THR A 11 -6.32 16.25 47.86
CA THR A 11 -6.98 17.59 47.86
C THR A 11 -6.04 18.78 47.51
N VAL A 12 -6.62 19.75 46.77
CA VAL A 12 -6.22 21.16 46.46
C VAL A 12 -5.72 21.34 45.01
N LEU A 13 -6.54 21.82 44.07
CA LEU A 13 -6.94 23.20 43.73
C LEU A 13 -5.78 24.08 43.20
N SER A 14 -5.86 24.33 41.89
CA SER A 14 -5.77 25.63 41.19
C SER A 14 -4.62 26.59 41.46
N SER A 15 -3.99 27.05 40.36
CA SER A 15 -3.94 28.43 39.85
C SER A 15 -2.63 28.63 39.06
N GLU A 16 -2.66 28.82 37.74
CA GLU A 16 -2.78 30.11 37.03
C GLU A 16 -1.42 30.65 36.56
N ILE A 17 -1.52 31.52 35.55
CA ILE A 17 -0.55 32.46 34.95
C ILE A 17 -0.16 32.05 33.52
N GLU A 18 -0.44 32.81 32.45
CA GLU A 18 -1.21 34.04 32.26
C GLU A 18 -1.47 34.16 30.75
N THR A 19 -2.69 34.55 30.39
CA THR A 19 -3.02 35.15 29.11
C THR A 19 -2.71 36.64 29.17
N GLU A 20 -2.03 37.21 28.17
CA GLU A 20 -2.14 38.64 27.89
C GLU A 20 -3.46 38.94 27.18
N ASN A 21 -4.03 40.07 27.62
CA ASN A 21 -5.39 40.51 27.52
C ASN A 21 -5.33 42.00 27.17
N GLU A 22 -6.09 42.45 26.18
CA GLU A 22 -6.62 43.83 26.09
C GLU A 22 -8.07 43.64 25.65
N GLY A 23 -9.14 44.03 26.36
CA GLY A 23 -9.41 45.18 27.24
C GLY A 23 -10.76 45.76 26.71
N LEU A 24 -11.94 45.42 27.28
CA LEU A 24 -12.67 46.12 28.36
C LEU A 24 -12.86 47.65 28.13
N PRO A 25 -13.82 48.36 28.77
CA PRO A 25 -15.22 48.08 29.17
C PRO A 25 -16.11 49.36 28.98
N PRO A 26 -17.00 49.79 29.92
CA PRO A 26 -18.34 49.33 30.35
C PRO A 26 -19.42 50.44 30.09
N SER A 27 -20.72 50.31 30.41
CA SER A 27 -21.31 50.60 31.75
C SER A 27 -22.86 50.70 31.68
N ASP A 28 -23.52 50.17 32.72
CA ASP A 28 -24.93 50.35 33.11
C ASP A 28 -25.20 51.76 33.73
N PRO A 29 -26.34 52.03 34.42
CA PRO A 29 -27.69 52.47 33.98
C PRO A 29 -28.01 53.90 34.59
N PRO A 30 -29.23 54.52 34.57
CA PRO A 30 -30.44 54.10 35.34
C PRO A 30 -31.84 54.47 34.74
N ASP A 31 -32.87 53.68 35.09
CA ASP A 31 -34.17 53.99 35.75
C ASP A 31 -34.90 55.39 35.60
N PRO A 32 -36.17 55.60 36.05
CA PRO A 32 -37.48 55.07 35.63
C PRO A 32 -38.59 56.17 35.48
N SER A 33 -39.82 55.80 35.08
CA SER A 33 -41.07 56.31 35.71
C SER A 33 -42.38 55.71 35.14
N SER A 34 -43.16 55.08 36.04
CA SER A 34 -44.63 55.07 36.27
C SER A 34 -45.62 54.89 35.09
N SER A 35 -46.68 54.07 35.15
CA SER A 35 -47.66 53.88 36.24
C SER A 35 -48.65 52.73 35.92
N ASP A 36 -49.02 51.99 36.98
CA ASP A 36 -50.35 51.51 37.40
C ASP A 36 -51.20 50.63 36.45
N SER A 37 -51.80 49.50 36.82
CA SER A 37 -52.28 48.96 38.12
C SER A 37 -52.54 47.44 37.95
N GLU A 38 -51.95 46.57 38.79
CA GLU A 38 -52.54 45.85 39.96
C GLU A 38 -53.64 44.81 39.61
N SER A 39 -53.69 43.59 40.15
CA SER A 39 -52.98 42.90 41.26
C SER A 39 -53.30 41.39 41.19
N GLU A 40 -52.28 40.51 41.31
CA GLU A 40 -52.01 39.55 42.41
C GLU A 40 -52.79 38.21 42.32
N HIS A 41 -52.29 37.01 42.60
CA HIS A 41 -51.09 36.40 43.23
C HIS A 41 -51.22 34.87 42.94
N SER A 42 -50.26 33.94 43.03
CA SER A 42 -48.88 33.91 43.53
C SER A 42 -48.12 32.72 42.90
N MET A 43 -46.80 32.86 42.93
CA MET A 43 -45.72 31.95 42.48
C MET A 43 -45.63 30.58 43.18
N ALA A 44 -44.96 29.62 42.51
CA ALA A 44 -43.75 28.94 43.02
C ALA A 44 -43.20 27.90 42.01
N MET A 45 -41.96 28.10 41.54
CA MET A 45 -41.02 27.01 41.14
C MET A 45 -40.44 26.37 42.44
N PRO A 46 -39.59 25.30 42.51
CA PRO A 46 -38.79 24.62 41.47
C PRO A 46 -38.49 23.09 41.70
N LYS A 47 -37.61 22.53 40.86
CA LYS A 47 -36.54 21.54 41.14
C LYS A 47 -36.87 20.13 41.67
N MET A 48 -36.59 19.13 40.82
CA MET A 48 -36.12 17.80 41.23
C MET A 48 -34.68 17.85 41.76
N PRO A 49 -34.33 17.08 42.79
CA PRO A 49 -32.95 16.70 43.09
C PRO A 49 -32.63 15.28 42.58
N ALA A 50 -31.32 15.14 42.36
CA ALA A 50 -30.62 14.05 41.73
C ALA A 50 -30.22 12.90 42.70
N LEU A 51 -29.83 11.80 42.05
CA LEU A 51 -28.60 11.03 42.27
C LEU A 51 -28.54 9.81 43.22
N THR A 52 -27.92 8.78 42.61
CA THR A 52 -26.92 7.81 43.09
C THR A 52 -27.36 6.61 43.94
N THR A 53 -26.73 5.42 43.91
CA THR A 53 -25.85 4.61 43.03
C THR A 53 -25.55 3.35 43.88
N VAL A 54 -25.07 2.27 43.26
CA VAL A 54 -23.95 1.40 43.71
C VAL A 54 -24.24 -0.11 43.72
N LEU A 55 -23.36 -0.77 42.99
CA LEU A 55 -23.06 -2.19 42.79
C LEU A 55 -22.40 -2.86 44.02
N GLY A 56 -22.36 -4.20 44.04
CA GLY A 56 -21.42 -5.02 44.84
C GLY A 56 -21.83 -6.49 44.77
N ILE A 57 -21.18 -7.40 44.01
CA ILE A 57 -19.83 -8.01 44.10
C ILE A 57 -19.74 -9.21 45.08
N SER A 58 -19.02 -10.24 44.60
CA SER A 58 -18.39 -11.41 45.26
C SER A 58 -19.26 -12.65 45.51
N SER A 59 -18.99 -13.83 44.94
CA SER A 59 -17.79 -14.72 44.91
C SER A 59 -17.67 -15.61 46.16
N ASP A 60 -17.70 -16.94 45.98
CA ASP A 60 -16.55 -17.84 46.22
C ASP A 60 -16.93 -19.33 46.31
N SER A 61 -16.12 -20.13 45.59
CA SER A 61 -15.56 -21.46 45.92
C SER A 61 -16.44 -22.69 46.23
N HIS A 62 -16.45 -23.61 45.24
CA HIS A 62 -16.17 -25.07 45.24
C HIS A 62 -15.60 -25.72 46.54
N PRO A 63 -15.73 -27.07 46.78
CA PRO A 63 -15.43 -28.11 45.78
C PRO A 63 -16.07 -29.54 45.89
N ASN A 64 -15.85 -30.27 44.77
CA ASN A 64 -15.41 -31.68 44.64
C ASN A 64 -16.35 -32.90 44.60
N LEU A 65 -16.29 -33.55 43.41
CA LEU A 65 -16.01 -34.98 43.10
C LEU A 65 -17.00 -36.01 43.64
N GLY A 66 -17.88 -36.61 42.83
CA GLY A 66 -17.61 -37.60 41.77
C GLY A 66 -17.97 -39.02 42.28
N PRO A 67 -18.06 -40.11 41.48
CA PRO A 67 -18.18 -40.26 40.02
C PRO A 67 -19.34 -41.27 39.68
N PRO A 68 -19.25 -42.24 38.74
CA PRO A 68 -19.57 -42.12 37.31
C PRO A 68 -20.56 -43.21 36.77
N LYS A 69 -21.04 -43.07 35.52
CA LYS A 69 -20.98 -44.07 34.42
C LYS A 69 -22.19 -44.13 33.47
N GLN A 70 -21.87 -43.79 32.23
CA GLN A 70 -22.04 -44.58 30.99
C GLN A 70 -23.42 -44.97 30.43
N ARG A 71 -23.58 -44.50 29.18
CA ARG A 71 -23.94 -45.23 27.94
C ARG A 71 -25.40 -45.22 27.44
N ARG A 72 -25.50 -44.65 26.23
CA ARG A 72 -26.16 -45.11 24.99
C ARG A 72 -27.66 -45.43 25.01
N GLY A 73 -28.36 -44.78 24.08
CA GLY A 73 -29.06 -45.49 23.01
C GLY A 73 -30.58 -45.63 23.16
N SER A 74 -31.28 -44.83 22.35
CA SER A 74 -32.49 -45.19 21.56
C SER A 74 -33.67 -45.93 22.22
N SER A 75 -34.85 -45.35 22.00
CA SER A 75 -36.11 -45.96 21.52
C SER A 75 -37.37 -45.53 22.31
N VAL A 76 -38.46 -45.48 21.57
CA VAL A 76 -39.78 -44.84 21.81
C VAL A 76 -40.74 -45.88 22.47
N PRO A 77 -42.05 -45.57 22.68
CA PRO A 77 -42.83 -45.07 23.84
C PRO A 77 -43.51 -46.26 24.63
N PRO A 78 -44.68 -46.20 25.35
CA PRO A 78 -45.64 -45.11 25.68
C PRO A 78 -46.28 -45.11 27.10
N GLN A 79 -47.16 -44.11 27.31
CA GLN A 79 -48.41 -44.09 28.10
C GLN A 79 -48.47 -43.81 29.62
N ASP A 80 -49.23 -42.73 29.91
CA ASP A 80 -50.28 -42.53 30.92
C ASP A 80 -50.02 -42.62 32.45
N SER A 81 -49.77 -41.43 33.04
CA SER A 81 -50.42 -40.84 34.25
C SER A 81 -50.33 -41.53 35.64
N PRO A 82 -50.68 -40.86 36.76
CA PRO A 82 -50.45 -39.47 37.18
C PRO A 82 -49.86 -39.35 38.62
N ASP A 83 -49.46 -38.12 38.97
CA ASP A 83 -49.41 -37.50 40.30
C ASP A 83 -48.79 -38.25 41.51
N ASP A 84 -47.70 -37.69 42.07
CA ASP A 84 -47.75 -37.21 43.45
C ASP A 84 -46.58 -36.28 43.81
N VAL A 85 -46.94 -35.25 44.56
CA VAL A 85 -46.09 -34.18 45.10
C VAL A 85 -45.56 -34.66 46.46
N ASP A 86 -44.26 -34.50 46.73
CA ASP A 86 -43.78 -34.47 48.12
C ASP A 86 -42.82 -33.30 48.36
N ILE A 87 -43.10 -32.61 49.46
CA ILE A 87 -42.57 -31.32 49.88
C ILE A 87 -41.46 -31.60 50.90
N ARG A 88 -40.26 -31.08 50.68
CA ARG A 88 -39.29 -30.88 51.77
C ARG A 88 -38.97 -29.40 51.93
N ALA A 89 -39.33 -28.91 53.11
CA ALA A 89 -39.13 -27.54 53.58
C ALA A 89 -37.72 -27.38 54.19
N GLU A 90 -37.09 -26.24 53.94
CA GLU A 90 -35.97 -25.74 54.75
C GLU A 90 -36.46 -24.60 55.65
N HIS A 91 -36.07 -24.67 56.92
CA HIS A 91 -36.38 -23.71 57.97
C HIS A 91 -35.40 -22.51 57.96
N PRO A 92 -35.83 -21.28 58.29
CA PRO A 92 -34.95 -20.12 58.44
C PRO A 92 -34.28 -20.06 59.83
N THR A 93 -33.05 -19.53 59.86
CA THR A 93 -32.32 -19.12 61.06
C THR A 93 -32.90 -17.84 61.66
N SER A 94 -32.94 -17.77 62.98
CA SER A 94 -33.52 -16.69 63.79
C SER A 94 -32.47 -16.15 64.76
N ASP A 95 -32.01 -14.92 64.55
CA ASP A 95 -31.47 -14.08 65.63
C ASP A 95 -32.59 -13.16 66.15
N ASP A 96 -33.00 -13.47 67.37
CA ASP A 96 -33.66 -12.66 68.39
C ASP A 96 -34.49 -11.42 67.98
N ILE A 97 -35.80 -11.65 67.81
CA ILE A 97 -36.79 -10.75 68.38
C ILE A 97 -37.80 -11.61 69.14
N ILE A 98 -37.90 -11.40 70.46
CA ILE A 98 -38.88 -12.05 71.34
C ILE A 98 -40.29 -11.72 70.83
N TYR A 99 -40.78 -12.56 69.91
CA TYR A 99 -42.16 -12.59 69.46
C TYR A 99 -42.80 -13.76 70.16
N THR A 100 -43.59 -13.47 71.20
CA THR A 100 -44.41 -14.47 71.88
C THR A 100 -45.11 -15.40 70.88
N PRO A 101 -45.27 -16.71 71.13
CA PRO A 101 -45.98 -17.66 70.25
C PRO A 101 -47.40 -17.21 69.83
N ARG A 102 -47.97 -16.24 70.56
CA ARG A 102 -49.21 -15.53 70.21
C ARG A 102 -49.10 -14.63 68.98
N LYS A 103 -48.00 -13.88 68.78
CA LYS A 103 -47.85 -12.97 67.64
C LYS A 103 -47.51 -13.72 66.34
N GLU A 104 -46.75 -14.80 66.40
CA GLU A 104 -46.41 -15.61 65.22
C GLU A 104 -47.64 -16.39 64.70
N ARG A 105 -48.44 -16.97 65.61
CA ARG A 105 -49.77 -17.50 65.28
C ARG A 105 -50.70 -16.42 64.72
N LEU A 106 -50.60 -15.18 65.19
CA LEU A 106 -51.41 -14.07 64.67
C LEU A 106 -50.98 -13.68 63.25
N ILE A 107 -49.68 -13.63 62.94
CA ILE A 107 -49.17 -13.30 61.60
C ILE A 107 -49.42 -14.45 60.60
N LEU A 108 -49.25 -15.71 61.00
CA LEU A 108 -49.62 -16.88 60.18
C LEU A 108 -51.14 -16.94 59.96
N ARG A 109 -51.94 -16.63 60.98
CA ARG A 109 -53.39 -16.54 60.86
C ARG A 109 -53.81 -15.36 59.98
N GLN A 110 -53.14 -14.22 60.06
CA GLN A 110 -53.36 -13.07 59.17
C GLN A 110 -52.95 -13.37 57.73
N ARG A 111 -51.82 -14.04 57.49
CA ARG A 111 -51.42 -14.49 56.13
C ARG A 111 -52.39 -15.55 55.60
N ALA A 112 -52.80 -16.51 56.42
CA ALA A 112 -53.80 -17.51 56.05
C ALA A 112 -55.20 -16.90 55.84
N GLU A 113 -55.59 -15.87 56.61
CA GLU A 113 -56.81 -15.10 56.38
C GLU A 113 -56.71 -14.23 55.15
N GLN A 114 -55.60 -13.56 54.90
CA GLN A 114 -55.35 -12.82 53.66
C GLN A 114 -55.35 -13.75 52.44
N GLN A 115 -54.79 -14.95 52.56
CA GLN A 115 -54.81 -15.95 51.49
C GLN A 115 -56.20 -16.54 51.31
N ARG A 116 -56.94 -16.84 52.39
CA ARG A 116 -58.36 -17.24 52.31
C ARG A 116 -59.27 -16.14 51.78
N GLN A 117 -59.01 -14.88 52.13
CA GLN A 117 -59.72 -13.71 51.59
C GLN A 117 -59.39 -13.54 50.12
N LYS A 118 -58.13 -13.66 49.72
CA LYS A 118 -57.71 -13.62 48.31
C LYS A 118 -58.32 -14.78 47.53
N THR A 119 -58.35 -16.01 48.06
CA THR A 119 -59.02 -17.15 47.42
C THR A 119 -60.55 -16.99 47.39
N ARG A 120 -61.17 -16.39 48.42
CA ARG A 120 -62.61 -16.08 48.44
C ARG A 120 -62.97 -14.98 47.43
N LEU A 121 -62.13 -13.96 47.31
CA LEU A 121 -62.26 -12.89 46.32
C LEU A 121 -62.10 -13.45 44.92
N LEU A 122 -61.05 -14.25 44.66
CA LEU A 122 -60.87 -14.93 43.37
C LEU A 122 -62.05 -15.85 43.03
N LYS A 123 -62.58 -16.62 43.99
CA LYS A 123 -63.78 -17.44 43.78
C LYS A 123 -65.04 -16.61 43.53
N ARG A 124 -65.15 -15.43 44.16
CA ARG A 124 -66.27 -14.50 43.94
C ARG A 124 -66.16 -13.83 42.58
N GLU A 125 -64.97 -13.41 42.18
CA GLU A 125 -64.67 -12.86 40.86
C GLU A 125 -64.92 -13.91 39.77
N GLN A 126 -64.45 -15.14 39.97
CA GLN A 126 -64.71 -16.24 39.04
C GLN A 126 -66.21 -16.50 38.86
N LYS A 127 -66.97 -16.55 39.96
CA LYS A 127 -68.45 -16.65 39.88
C LYS A 127 -69.10 -15.48 39.14
N LEU A 128 -68.56 -14.28 39.26
CA LEU A 128 -69.05 -13.11 38.53
C LEU A 128 -68.72 -13.21 37.03
N PHE A 129 -67.52 -13.67 36.67
CA PHE A 129 -67.15 -13.91 35.28
C PHE A 129 -67.97 -15.04 34.65
N ASP A 130 -68.19 -16.14 35.39
CA ASP A 130 -69.03 -17.26 34.93
C ASP A 130 -70.48 -16.79 34.68
N LYS A 131 -71.05 -16.03 35.62
CA LYS A 131 -72.38 -15.44 35.44
C LYS A 131 -72.45 -14.51 34.23
N PHE A 132 -71.43 -13.69 34.01
CA PHE A 132 -71.37 -12.79 32.86
C PHE A 132 -71.35 -13.57 31.53
N LEU A 133 -70.58 -14.66 31.45
CA LEU A 133 -70.56 -15.53 30.28
C LEU A 133 -71.90 -16.26 30.06
N GLU A 134 -72.60 -16.63 31.14
CA GLU A 134 -73.96 -17.20 31.08
C GLU A 134 -74.98 -16.18 30.58
N ASP A 135 -74.94 -14.95 31.07
CA ASP A 135 -75.82 -13.85 30.65
C ASP A 135 -75.62 -13.55 29.15
N MET A 136 -74.37 -13.47 28.67
CA MET A 136 -74.06 -13.29 27.25
C MET A 136 -74.61 -14.43 26.38
N LYS A 137 -74.48 -15.67 26.86
CA LYS A 137 -75.01 -16.85 26.16
C LYS A 137 -76.54 -16.87 26.13
N ALA A 138 -77.21 -16.36 27.16
CA ALA A 138 -78.66 -16.24 27.21
C ALA A 138 -79.19 -15.23 26.18
N ASP A 139 -78.40 -14.20 25.86
CA ASP A 139 -78.71 -13.17 24.87
C ASP A 139 -78.24 -13.52 23.44
N ASP A 140 -77.76 -14.75 23.21
CA ASP A 140 -77.23 -15.25 21.93
C ASP A 140 -76.03 -14.42 21.39
N ILE A 141 -75.28 -13.76 22.28
CA ILE A 141 -74.07 -13.00 21.95
C ILE A 141 -72.84 -13.85 22.24
N SER A 142 -72.04 -14.15 21.23
CA SER A 142 -70.79 -14.86 21.43
C SER A 142 -69.73 -13.97 22.09
N LEU A 143 -68.78 -14.60 22.81
CA LEU A 143 -67.63 -13.88 23.34
C LEU A 143 -66.82 -13.20 22.22
N ALA A 144 -66.80 -13.77 21.02
CA ALA A 144 -66.12 -13.19 19.87
C ALA A 144 -66.79 -11.90 19.39
N GLU A 145 -68.11 -11.87 19.24
CA GLU A 145 -68.88 -10.68 18.82
C GLU A 145 -68.81 -9.56 19.86
N PHE A 146 -68.84 -9.92 21.15
CA PHE A 146 -68.63 -8.95 22.22
C PHE A 146 -67.23 -8.33 22.17
N LEU A 147 -66.19 -9.17 22.01
CA LEU A 147 -64.83 -8.67 21.88
C LEU A 147 -64.64 -7.84 20.59
N ASP A 148 -65.26 -8.23 19.49
CA ASP A 148 -65.25 -7.47 18.23
C ASP A 148 -65.88 -6.09 18.42
N HIS A 149 -67.06 -6.00 19.07
CA HIS A 149 -67.68 -4.72 19.42
C HIS A 149 -66.80 -3.84 20.33
N VAL A 150 -66.12 -4.44 21.30
CA VAL A 150 -65.24 -3.70 22.22
C VAL A 150 -63.96 -3.20 21.52
N PHE A 151 -63.34 -4.02 20.68
CA PHE A 151 -62.05 -3.71 20.06
C PHE A 151 -62.12 -3.11 18.65
N ASP A 152 -63.30 -3.11 18.01
CA ASP A 152 -63.55 -2.41 16.75
C ASP A 152 -63.25 -0.91 16.88
N PRO A 153 -62.26 -0.35 16.16
CA PRO A 153 -61.89 1.06 16.25
C PRO A 153 -63.05 2.03 16.04
N GLU A 154 -64.04 1.66 15.24
CA GLU A 154 -65.15 2.54 14.82
C GLU A 154 -66.26 2.63 15.87
N THR A 155 -66.37 1.64 16.76
CA THR A 155 -67.35 1.64 17.85
C THR A 155 -67.04 2.73 18.89
N ARG A 156 -68.03 3.54 19.26
CA ARG A 156 -67.89 4.58 20.30
C ARG A 156 -68.26 4.05 21.69
N LEU A 157 -67.25 3.78 22.51
CA LEU A 157 -67.44 3.31 23.88
C LEU A 157 -67.55 4.48 24.87
N LYS A 158 -68.41 4.34 25.88
CA LYS A 158 -68.62 5.36 26.94
C LYS A 158 -67.42 5.53 27.89
N SER A 159 -66.50 4.56 27.92
CA SER A 159 -65.30 4.57 28.74
C SER A 159 -64.15 3.93 27.95
N ASP A 160 -62.92 4.25 28.32
CA ASP A 160 -61.69 3.79 27.66
C ASP A 160 -61.35 2.33 28.04
N TRP A 161 -62.26 1.42 27.71
CA TRP A 161 -62.11 -0.01 27.97
C TRP A 161 -60.96 -0.61 27.18
N ARG A 162 -60.63 -0.05 26.01
CA ARG A 162 -59.54 -0.53 25.15
C ARG A 162 -58.19 -0.32 25.83
N TRP A 163 -57.86 0.92 26.20
CA TRP A 163 -56.58 1.20 26.83
C TRP A 163 -56.63 0.93 28.32
N ARG A 164 -57.38 1.71 29.10
CA ARG A 164 -57.40 1.58 30.59
C ARG A 164 -57.93 0.24 31.08
N GLY A 165 -58.88 -0.37 30.35
CA GLY A 165 -59.50 -1.64 30.75
C GLY A 165 -58.73 -2.90 30.32
N PHE A 166 -57.91 -2.82 29.27
CA PHE A 166 -57.22 -4.00 28.71
C PHE A 166 -55.72 -3.74 28.51
N PHE A 167 -55.33 -2.87 27.57
CA PHE A 167 -53.91 -2.70 27.21
C PHE A 167 -53.04 -2.04 28.29
N ALA A 168 -53.62 -1.31 29.25
CA ALA A 168 -52.92 -0.80 30.44
C ALA A 168 -52.44 -1.93 31.36
N HIS A 169 -53.04 -3.13 31.27
CA HIS A 169 -52.67 -4.32 32.02
C HIS A 169 -51.78 -5.26 31.19
N GLN A 170 -50.64 -4.76 30.71
CA GLN A 170 -49.75 -5.45 29.75
C GLN A 170 -49.41 -6.90 30.14
N SER A 171 -49.06 -7.15 31.42
CA SER A 171 -48.71 -8.51 31.89
C SER A 171 -49.88 -9.50 31.87
N VAL A 172 -51.12 -9.00 31.97
CA VAL A 172 -52.33 -9.83 31.85
C VAL A 172 -52.58 -10.14 30.38
N VAL A 173 -52.45 -9.15 29.49
CA VAL A 173 -52.63 -9.30 28.05
C VAL A 173 -51.59 -10.27 27.46
N GLU A 174 -50.31 -10.12 27.82
CA GLU A 174 -49.25 -11.04 27.41
C GLU A 174 -49.53 -12.48 27.85
N ARG A 175 -50.04 -12.66 29.07
CA ARG A 175 -50.40 -13.98 29.59
C ARG A 175 -51.62 -14.56 28.86
N ILE A 176 -52.60 -13.74 28.48
CA ILE A 176 -53.72 -14.14 27.63
C ILE A 176 -53.21 -14.64 26.27
N PHE A 177 -52.34 -13.88 25.61
CA PHE A 177 -51.73 -14.28 24.33
C PHE A 177 -50.88 -15.56 24.49
N GLY A 178 -50.16 -15.68 25.60
CA GLY A 178 -49.39 -16.87 25.93
C GLY A 178 -50.25 -18.11 26.19
N TYR A 179 -51.46 -17.95 26.74
CA TYR A 179 -52.37 -19.09 26.90
C TYR A 179 -52.79 -19.67 25.56
N TRP A 180 -53.08 -18.83 24.57
CA TRP A 180 -53.54 -19.27 23.26
C TRP A 180 -52.49 -20.04 22.45
N THR A 181 -51.22 -19.96 22.84
CA THR A 181 -50.12 -20.71 22.21
C THR A 181 -49.79 -22.02 22.93
N THR A 182 -50.42 -22.31 24.07
CA THR A 182 -50.16 -23.55 24.84
C THR A 182 -50.69 -24.81 24.16
N SER A 183 -50.10 -25.96 24.50
CA SER A 183 -50.52 -27.29 24.01
C SER A 183 -51.96 -27.66 24.41
N LYS A 184 -52.54 -26.96 25.40
CA LYS A 184 -53.91 -27.17 25.90
C LYS A 184 -55.01 -26.66 24.96
N TYR A 185 -54.71 -25.76 24.03
CA TYR A 185 -55.65 -25.34 22.99
C TYR A 185 -55.65 -26.34 21.81
N ASN A 186 -56.63 -26.29 20.91
CA ASN A 186 -56.63 -27.17 19.74
C ASN A 186 -55.58 -26.72 18.70
N GLN A 187 -55.14 -27.65 17.85
CA GLN A 187 -54.09 -27.37 16.85
C GLN A 187 -54.52 -26.29 15.84
N SER A 188 -55.79 -26.27 15.42
CA SER A 188 -56.33 -25.31 14.44
C SER A 188 -56.25 -23.86 14.94
N THR A 189 -56.57 -23.62 16.21
CA THR A 189 -56.48 -22.30 16.85
C THR A 189 -55.04 -21.84 16.99
N ARG A 190 -54.12 -22.75 17.39
CA ARG A 190 -52.69 -22.42 17.42
C ARG A 190 -52.15 -22.07 16.04
N ASN A 191 -52.54 -22.82 15.01
CA ASN A 191 -52.15 -22.57 13.62
C ASN A 191 -52.69 -21.22 13.12
N PHE A 192 -53.94 -20.88 13.42
CA PHE A 192 -54.53 -19.59 13.06
C PHE A 192 -53.75 -18.42 13.66
N LEU A 193 -53.45 -18.47 14.96
CA LEU A 193 -52.71 -17.42 15.66
C LEU A 193 -51.27 -17.32 15.17
N HIS A 194 -50.61 -18.45 14.94
CA HIS A 194 -49.28 -18.49 14.37
C HIS A 194 -49.26 -17.84 12.98
N ASN A 195 -50.19 -18.21 12.09
CA ASN A 195 -50.28 -17.64 10.74
C ASN A 195 -50.56 -16.14 10.77
N TRP A 196 -51.45 -15.69 11.65
CA TRP A 196 -51.73 -14.26 11.81
C TRP A 196 -50.50 -13.49 12.31
N ALA A 197 -49.83 -13.98 13.35
CA ALA A 197 -48.62 -13.34 13.89
C ALA A 197 -47.50 -13.29 12.86
N THR A 198 -47.26 -14.40 12.14
CA THR A 198 -46.30 -14.46 11.04
C THR A 198 -46.65 -13.44 9.95
N SER A 199 -47.93 -13.28 9.59
CA SER A 199 -48.36 -12.26 8.62
C SER A 199 -48.04 -10.83 9.07
N GLN A 200 -48.22 -10.51 10.35
CA GLN A 200 -47.86 -9.17 10.88
C GLN A 200 -46.36 -8.92 10.84
N VAL A 201 -45.56 -9.92 11.23
CA VAL A 201 -44.08 -9.85 11.17
C VAL A 201 -43.61 -9.70 9.71
N SER A 202 -44.20 -10.45 8.77
CA SER A 202 -43.88 -10.32 7.34
C SER A 202 -44.21 -8.91 6.80
N LYS A 203 -45.32 -8.29 7.23
CA LYS A 203 -45.66 -6.91 6.85
C LYS A 203 -44.64 -5.91 7.39
N ALA A 204 -44.22 -6.07 8.65
CA ALA A 204 -43.19 -5.24 9.25
C ALA A 204 -41.86 -5.35 8.49
N ALA A 205 -41.40 -6.59 8.21
CA ALA A 205 -40.19 -6.85 7.44
C ALA A 205 -40.24 -6.25 6.02
N LEU A 206 -41.38 -6.35 5.32
CA LEU A 206 -41.58 -5.72 4.02
C LEU A 206 -41.53 -4.19 4.11
N GLY A 207 -42.09 -3.61 5.18
CA GLY A 207 -42.01 -2.19 5.48
C GLY A 207 -40.56 -1.73 5.62
N GLU A 208 -39.79 -2.40 6.48
CA GLU A 208 -38.36 -2.14 6.73
C GLU A 208 -37.53 -2.23 5.43
N SER A 209 -37.71 -3.31 4.65
CA SER A 209 -37.04 -3.49 3.35
C SER A 209 -37.32 -2.33 2.36
N ARG A 210 -38.57 -1.86 2.30
CA ARG A 210 -38.96 -0.72 1.45
C ARG A 210 -38.34 0.59 1.94
N VAL A 211 -38.24 0.81 3.25
CA VAL A 211 -37.60 2.00 3.83
C VAL A 211 -36.13 2.04 3.46
N ILE A 212 -35.41 0.92 3.59
CA ILE A 212 -33.99 0.81 3.19
C ILE A 212 -33.83 1.06 1.69
N THR A 213 -34.66 0.45 0.85
CA THR A 213 -34.58 0.64 -0.60
C THR A 213 -34.85 2.10 -1.01
N LYS A 214 -35.82 2.75 -0.35
CA LYS A 214 -36.17 4.15 -0.62
C LYS A 214 -35.10 5.13 -0.16
N SER A 215 -34.42 4.87 0.96
CA SER A 215 -33.32 5.74 1.42
C SER A 215 -32.20 5.85 0.38
N GLY A 216 -32.01 4.79 -0.42
CA GLY A 216 -31.00 4.76 -1.47
C GLY A 216 -29.58 4.55 -0.96
N ILE A 217 -29.39 4.25 0.33
CA ILE A 217 -28.08 3.99 0.95
C ILE A 217 -27.34 2.83 0.27
N LEU A 218 -28.09 1.85 -0.24
CA LEU A 218 -27.58 0.69 -0.97
C LEU A 218 -27.56 0.87 -2.49
N ASN A 219 -27.90 2.04 -3.01
CA ASN A 219 -27.97 2.25 -4.45
C ASN A 219 -26.67 2.84 -5.01
N LYS A 220 -25.93 2.04 -5.79
CA LYS A 220 -24.68 2.48 -6.41
C LYS A 220 -24.88 3.65 -7.36
N THR A 221 -26.02 3.76 -8.06
CA THR A 221 -26.24 4.82 -9.07
C THR A 221 -26.50 6.19 -8.45
N LYS A 222 -26.76 6.24 -7.14
CA LYS A 222 -26.89 7.49 -6.36
C LYS A 222 -25.55 7.94 -5.76
N LYS A 223 -24.47 7.21 -6.00
CA LYS A 223 -23.12 7.50 -5.50
C LYS A 223 -22.20 7.82 -6.67
N ALA A 224 -21.30 8.79 -6.50
CA ALA A 224 -20.22 8.99 -7.45
C ALA A 224 -19.26 7.80 -7.36
N ILE A 225 -18.90 7.21 -8.50
CA ILE A 225 -17.91 6.13 -8.57
C ILE A 225 -16.54 6.78 -8.77
N ASN A 226 -15.80 6.93 -7.68
CA ASN A 226 -14.45 7.47 -7.61
C ASN A 226 -13.71 6.80 -6.43
N GLU A 227 -12.55 7.30 -6.02
CA GLU A 227 -11.80 6.76 -4.88
C GLU A 227 -12.66 6.62 -3.61
N SER A 228 -13.39 7.67 -3.21
CA SER A 228 -14.25 7.66 -2.01
C SER A 228 -15.32 6.56 -2.04
N PHE A 229 -15.78 6.13 -3.23
CA PHE A 229 -16.74 5.05 -3.36
C PHE A 229 -16.26 3.73 -2.73
N PHE A 230 -14.94 3.48 -2.81
CA PHE A 230 -14.26 2.29 -2.31
C PHE A 230 -13.53 2.57 -0.99
N VAL A 231 -12.81 3.70 -0.90
CA VAL A 231 -12.01 4.10 0.27
C VAL A 231 -12.87 4.59 1.44
N ASP A 232 -14.17 4.84 1.28
CA ASP A 232 -15.11 5.09 2.40
C ASP A 232 -16.05 3.90 2.69
N PHE A 233 -16.00 2.84 1.89
CA PHE A 233 -16.82 1.65 2.11
C PHE A 233 -16.45 0.92 3.41
N SER A 234 -17.35 0.90 4.40
CA SER A 234 -17.26 0.01 5.55
C SER A 234 -18.50 -0.87 5.63
N LEU A 235 -18.28 -2.18 5.55
CA LEU A 235 -19.31 -3.18 5.79
C LEU A 235 -19.88 -3.06 7.21
N THR A 236 -19.03 -2.82 8.21
CA THR A 236 -19.42 -2.67 9.62
C THR A 236 -20.40 -1.51 9.81
N ASN A 237 -20.06 -0.32 9.30
CA ASN A 237 -20.92 0.86 9.40
C ASN A 237 -22.22 0.67 8.61
N LEU A 238 -22.13 0.02 7.45
CA LEU A 238 -23.30 -0.28 6.62
C LEU A 238 -24.25 -1.23 7.35
N VAL A 239 -23.73 -2.31 7.96
CA VAL A 239 -24.52 -3.27 8.75
C VAL A 239 -25.15 -2.60 9.96
N HIS A 240 -24.42 -1.75 10.69
CA HIS A 240 -24.97 -0.98 11.81
C HIS A 240 -26.16 -0.10 11.36
N THR A 241 -26.00 0.60 10.25
CA THR A 241 -27.05 1.47 9.70
C THR A 241 -28.30 0.66 9.30
N ILE A 242 -28.12 -0.45 8.59
CA ILE A 242 -29.24 -1.31 8.16
C ILE A 242 -29.93 -1.93 9.37
N ARG A 243 -29.18 -2.35 10.40
CA ARG A 243 -29.74 -2.87 11.66
C ARG A 243 -30.66 -1.85 12.32
N GLY A 244 -30.27 -0.57 12.33
CA GLY A 244 -31.12 0.52 12.83
C GLY A 244 -32.40 0.74 12.00
N MET A 245 -32.34 0.49 10.69
CA MET A 245 -33.48 0.64 9.78
C MET A 245 -34.41 -0.59 9.71
N ALA A 246 -33.91 -1.77 10.09
CA ALA A 246 -34.65 -3.04 10.06
C ALA A 246 -34.62 -3.79 11.42
N PRO A 247 -35.10 -3.17 12.51
CA PRO A 247 -35.02 -3.75 13.85
C PRO A 247 -35.78 -5.07 13.98
N THR A 248 -36.91 -5.24 13.28
CA THR A 248 -37.71 -6.47 13.32
C THR A 248 -36.95 -7.62 12.68
N VAL A 249 -36.40 -7.42 11.48
CA VAL A 249 -35.62 -8.45 10.78
C VAL A 249 -34.37 -8.83 11.57
N PHE A 250 -33.62 -7.85 12.09
CA PHE A 250 -32.41 -8.17 12.85
C PHE A 250 -32.70 -8.87 14.17
N LYS A 251 -33.82 -8.58 14.85
CA LYS A 251 -34.26 -9.35 16.02
C LYS A 251 -34.50 -10.83 15.68
N ILE A 252 -35.06 -11.11 14.50
CA ILE A 252 -35.25 -12.47 13.99
C ILE A 252 -33.89 -13.11 13.67
N LEU A 253 -32.99 -12.41 12.97
CA LEU A 253 -31.65 -12.91 12.65
C LEU A 253 -30.82 -13.21 13.91
N ASP A 254 -30.93 -12.36 14.93
CA ASP A 254 -30.29 -12.57 16.23
C ASP A 254 -30.80 -13.86 16.88
N SER A 255 -32.12 -14.03 16.93
CA SER A 255 -32.77 -15.22 17.50
C SER A 255 -32.47 -16.49 16.70
N PHE A 256 -32.36 -16.38 15.38
CA PHE A 256 -32.09 -17.51 14.48
C PHE A 256 -30.64 -17.98 14.54
N SER A 257 -29.69 -17.05 14.68
CA SER A 257 -28.27 -17.36 14.58
C SER A 257 -27.55 -17.41 15.92
N THR A 258 -28.08 -16.84 17.00
CA THR A 258 -27.35 -16.64 18.27
C THR A 258 -28.02 -17.32 19.46
N THR A 259 -27.30 -18.23 20.11
CA THR A 259 -27.77 -18.91 21.32
C THR A 259 -27.38 -18.18 22.61
N THR A 260 -28.14 -18.39 23.68
CA THR A 260 -27.83 -17.84 25.01
C THR A 260 -26.49 -18.30 25.56
N ARG A 261 -26.02 -19.51 25.20
CA ARG A 261 -24.69 -20.00 25.57
C ARG A 261 -23.60 -19.16 24.92
N GLN A 262 -23.71 -18.92 23.61
CA GLN A 262 -22.73 -18.12 22.86
C GLN A 262 -22.66 -16.68 23.37
N LEU A 263 -23.78 -16.07 23.77
CA LEU A 263 -23.77 -14.73 24.37
C LEU A 263 -23.00 -14.66 25.70
N LYS A 264 -22.86 -15.77 26.42
CA LYS A 264 -22.17 -15.83 27.71
C LYS A 264 -20.70 -16.22 27.59
N SER A 265 -20.33 -17.02 26.59
CA SER A 265 -19.01 -17.65 26.49
C SER A 265 -18.19 -17.24 25.27
N ALA A 266 -18.74 -16.49 24.32
CA ALA A 266 -18.01 -16.09 23.12
C ALA A 266 -17.16 -14.84 23.37
N THR A 267 -15.99 -14.79 22.73
CA THR A 267 -15.13 -13.60 22.71
C THR A 267 -15.79 -12.44 21.96
N GLU A 268 -15.42 -11.21 22.29
CA GLU A 268 -15.94 -10.01 21.63
C GLU A 268 -15.64 -10.03 20.12
N LYS A 269 -14.44 -10.47 19.72
CA LYS A 269 -14.01 -10.64 18.33
C LYS A 269 -14.96 -11.57 17.56
N PHE A 270 -15.35 -12.70 18.16
CA PHE A 270 -16.31 -13.63 17.56
C PHE A 270 -17.71 -13.01 17.41
N LEU A 271 -18.18 -12.27 18.41
CA LEU A 271 -19.48 -11.60 18.35
C LEU A 271 -19.52 -10.53 17.26
N LYS A 272 -18.45 -9.73 17.10
CA LYS A 272 -18.32 -8.76 16.00
C LYS A 272 -18.38 -9.45 14.62
N LYS A 273 -17.64 -10.55 14.44
CA LYS A 273 -17.70 -11.35 13.19
C LYS A 273 -19.12 -11.85 12.90
N LYS A 274 -19.87 -12.23 13.94
CA LYS A 274 -21.25 -12.68 13.81
C LYS A 274 -22.22 -11.57 13.42
N GLU A 275 -22.00 -10.35 13.92
CA GLU A 275 -22.74 -9.17 13.47
C GLU A 275 -22.56 -8.93 11.97
N LEU A 276 -21.32 -8.98 11.49
CA LEU A 276 -21.02 -8.84 10.06
C LEU A 276 -21.68 -9.94 9.23
N MET A 277 -21.66 -11.20 9.69
CA MET A 277 -22.32 -12.32 9.01
C MET A 277 -23.84 -12.10 8.86
N LYS A 278 -24.52 -11.67 9.93
CA LYS A 278 -25.97 -11.36 9.89
C LYS A 278 -26.24 -10.21 8.93
N GLY A 279 -25.40 -9.19 8.96
CA GLY A 279 -25.49 -8.05 8.07
C GLY A 279 -25.29 -8.40 6.59
N ALA A 280 -24.30 -9.24 6.29
CA ALA A 280 -24.06 -9.76 4.94
C ALA A 280 -25.26 -10.56 4.42
N ALA A 281 -25.86 -11.41 5.25
CA ALA A 281 -27.08 -12.14 4.90
C ALA A 281 -28.25 -11.18 4.61
N ALA A 282 -28.42 -10.14 5.43
CA ALA A 282 -29.44 -9.10 5.20
C ALA A 282 -29.20 -8.36 3.87
N LEU A 283 -27.95 -8.00 3.54
CA LEU A 283 -27.59 -7.35 2.28
C LEU A 283 -27.93 -8.21 1.06
N THR A 284 -27.69 -9.52 1.12
CA THR A 284 -28.08 -10.47 0.06
C THR A 284 -29.60 -10.53 -0.12
N LEU A 285 -30.36 -10.59 0.96
CA LEU A 285 -31.83 -10.60 0.88
C LEU A 285 -32.39 -9.26 0.36
N LEU A 286 -31.81 -8.14 0.78
CA LEU A 286 -32.17 -6.81 0.30
C LEU A 286 -31.85 -6.62 -1.18
N ARG A 287 -30.78 -7.24 -1.68
CA ARG A 287 -30.45 -7.33 -3.11
C ARG A 287 -31.54 -8.08 -3.89
N GLY A 288 -32.04 -9.19 -3.35
CA GLY A 288 -33.18 -9.92 -3.91
C GLY A 288 -34.47 -9.10 -3.93
N ALA A 289 -34.71 -8.30 -2.88
CA ALA A 289 -35.88 -7.42 -2.80
C ALA A 289 -35.86 -6.27 -3.82
N SER A 290 -34.67 -5.79 -4.22
CA SER A 290 -34.54 -4.79 -5.27
C SER A 290 -33.18 -4.83 -5.97
N GLN A 291 -33.22 -4.81 -7.31
CA GLN A 291 -32.03 -4.67 -8.15
C GLN A 291 -31.29 -3.32 -7.99
N ASN A 292 -31.89 -2.37 -7.27
CA ASN A 292 -31.24 -1.09 -6.94
C ASN A 292 -30.43 -1.18 -5.63
N ASN A 293 -30.60 -2.21 -4.81
CA ASN A 293 -29.77 -2.43 -3.63
C ASN A 293 -28.52 -3.20 -4.07
N ASN A 294 -27.51 -2.50 -4.59
CA ASN A 294 -26.36 -3.09 -5.28
C ASN A 294 -25.02 -2.46 -4.94
N TYR A 295 -24.96 -1.55 -3.97
CA TYR A 295 -23.71 -0.88 -3.57
C TYR A 295 -22.71 -1.88 -2.99
N ALA A 296 -23.10 -2.66 -1.97
CA ALA A 296 -22.22 -3.68 -1.40
C ALA A 296 -21.80 -4.74 -2.44
N GLN A 297 -22.74 -5.18 -3.30
CA GLN A 297 -22.43 -6.13 -4.38
C GLN A 297 -21.49 -5.56 -5.44
N ALA A 298 -21.55 -4.26 -5.70
CA ALA A 298 -20.63 -3.59 -6.62
C ALA A 298 -19.22 -3.52 -6.04
N VAL A 299 -19.08 -3.19 -4.75
CA VAL A 299 -17.78 -3.20 -4.04
C VAL A 299 -17.20 -4.61 -3.97
N ASN A 300 -18.01 -5.61 -3.55
CA ASN A 300 -17.59 -7.01 -3.53
C ASN A 300 -17.18 -7.51 -4.93
N GLY A 301 -17.91 -7.12 -5.96
CA GLY A 301 -17.56 -7.45 -7.34
C GLY A 301 -16.25 -6.84 -7.78
N MET A 302 -16.00 -5.57 -7.46
CA MET A 302 -14.71 -4.94 -7.74
C MET A 302 -13.57 -5.57 -6.94
N TYR A 303 -13.80 -5.91 -5.67
CA TYR A 303 -12.82 -6.64 -4.85
C TYR A 303 -12.43 -7.98 -5.49
N LEU A 304 -13.42 -8.78 -5.91
CA LEU A 304 -13.16 -10.04 -6.61
C LEU A 304 -12.36 -9.82 -7.90
N ALA A 305 -12.70 -8.80 -8.68
CA ALA A 305 -11.95 -8.47 -9.89
C ALA A 305 -10.53 -7.97 -9.57
N ALA A 306 -10.40 -7.21 -8.48
CA ALA A 306 -9.14 -6.63 -8.04
C ALA A 306 -8.14 -7.70 -7.56
N THR A 307 -8.64 -8.77 -6.93
CA THR A 307 -7.81 -9.87 -6.40
C THR A 307 -7.69 -11.04 -7.39
N GLY A 308 -7.87 -10.79 -8.70
CA GLY A 308 -7.66 -11.81 -9.74
C GLY A 308 -8.70 -12.94 -9.80
N ALA A 309 -9.93 -12.75 -9.27
CA ALA A 309 -10.95 -13.80 -9.34
C ALA A 309 -11.34 -14.10 -10.80
N GLN A 310 -11.37 -15.38 -11.14
CA GLN A 310 -11.75 -15.83 -12.48
C GLN A 310 -13.19 -15.44 -12.84
N ARG A 311 -13.42 -15.17 -14.13
CA ARG A 311 -14.73 -14.75 -14.68
C ARG A 311 -15.90 -15.66 -14.27
N GLN A 312 -15.65 -16.97 -14.11
CA GLN A 312 -16.66 -17.95 -13.71
C GLN A 312 -17.23 -17.73 -12.30
N HIS A 313 -16.49 -17.07 -11.41
CA HIS A 313 -16.95 -16.79 -10.05
C HIS A 313 -18.08 -15.75 -10.02
N PHE A 314 -18.11 -14.82 -10.98
CA PHE A 314 -19.07 -13.70 -10.96
C PHE A 314 -20.52 -14.13 -11.20
N PRO A 315 -20.86 -14.96 -12.22
CA PRO A 315 -22.22 -15.48 -12.35
C PRO A 315 -22.67 -16.27 -11.12
N VAL A 316 -21.79 -17.13 -10.57
CA VAL A 316 -22.09 -17.96 -9.39
C VAL A 316 -22.38 -17.08 -8.17
N LEU A 317 -21.48 -16.16 -7.83
CA LEU A 317 -21.65 -15.25 -6.70
C LEU A 317 -22.74 -14.20 -6.94
N GLY A 318 -23.05 -13.91 -8.21
CA GLY A 318 -24.19 -13.09 -8.61
C GLY A 318 -25.53 -13.75 -8.29
N VAL A 319 -25.66 -15.07 -8.51
CA VAL A 319 -26.86 -15.85 -8.11
C VAL A 319 -27.03 -15.85 -6.59
N TYR A 320 -25.94 -15.97 -5.83
CA TYR A 320 -25.95 -15.83 -4.38
C TYR A 320 -26.19 -14.40 -3.88
N GLY A 321 -26.35 -13.41 -4.78
CA GLY A 321 -26.57 -12.01 -4.42
C GLY A 321 -25.38 -11.32 -3.75
N PHE A 322 -24.18 -11.90 -3.87
CA PHE A 322 -22.95 -11.41 -3.26
C PHE A 322 -22.20 -10.40 -4.15
N SER A 323 -22.28 -10.58 -5.47
CA SER A 323 -21.57 -9.78 -6.47
C SER A 323 -22.49 -9.30 -7.60
N ILE A 324 -22.04 -8.31 -8.36
CA ILE A 324 -22.63 -7.97 -9.67
C ILE A 324 -21.99 -8.82 -10.77
N GLY A 325 -22.63 -8.91 -11.94
CA GLY A 325 -22.08 -9.68 -13.06
C GLY A 325 -20.76 -9.08 -13.58
N TYR A 326 -19.84 -9.93 -14.05
CA TYR A 326 -18.53 -9.54 -14.57
C TYR A 326 -18.59 -8.43 -15.63
N THR A 327 -19.54 -8.54 -16.56
CA THR A 327 -19.76 -7.54 -17.61
C THR A 327 -20.15 -6.17 -17.07
N SER A 328 -20.81 -6.10 -15.91
CA SER A 328 -21.15 -4.82 -15.25
C SER A 328 -19.94 -4.14 -14.61
N ILE A 329 -18.83 -4.86 -14.47
CA ILE A 329 -17.55 -4.36 -13.96
C ILE A 329 -16.69 -3.90 -15.13
N ILE A 330 -16.47 -4.77 -16.12
CA ILE A 330 -15.44 -4.57 -17.14
C ILE A 330 -15.93 -3.95 -18.46
N SER A 331 -17.24 -3.78 -18.70
CA SER A 331 -17.70 -3.33 -20.02
C SER A 331 -17.15 -1.94 -20.37
N SER A 332 -16.23 -1.86 -21.32
CA SER A 332 -15.70 -0.58 -21.82
C SER A 332 -16.69 0.08 -22.80
N VAL A 333 -16.66 1.42 -22.83
CA VAL A 333 -17.30 2.21 -23.90
C VAL A 333 -16.41 2.28 -25.14
N LEU A 334 -15.13 1.93 -25.00
CA LEU A 334 -14.16 1.75 -26.08
C LEU A 334 -14.56 0.53 -26.91
N GLY A 335 -15.47 0.76 -27.86
CA GLY A 335 -15.93 -0.26 -28.78
C GLY A 335 -14.82 -0.64 -29.75
N THR A 336 -14.60 -1.95 -29.86
CA THR A 336 -14.47 -2.69 -31.14
C THR A 336 -14.15 -1.79 -32.33
N GLY A 337 -12.88 -1.47 -32.47
CA GLY A 337 -12.35 -0.63 -33.54
C GLY A 337 -11.06 -1.22 -34.09
N ASN A 338 -11.00 -2.53 -34.34
CA ASN A 338 -10.05 -3.08 -35.29
C ASN A 338 -10.67 -4.30 -35.99
N GLY A 339 -10.78 -4.19 -37.32
CA GLY A 339 -11.31 -5.22 -38.17
C GLY A 339 -10.32 -6.37 -38.29
N ARG A 340 -10.70 -7.54 -37.77
CA ARG A 340 -10.32 -8.82 -38.35
C ARG A 340 -11.56 -9.70 -38.31
N GLU A 341 -12.13 -9.91 -39.50
CA GLU A 341 -13.07 -11.00 -39.75
C GLU A 341 -12.34 -12.31 -39.49
N ALA A 342 -12.55 -12.90 -38.31
CA ALA A 342 -12.27 -14.32 -38.09
C ALA A 342 -13.60 -15.06 -38.21
N ALA A 343 -13.80 -15.69 -39.37
CA ALA A 343 -14.82 -16.71 -39.57
C ALA A 343 -14.59 -17.86 -38.58
N GLY A 344 -15.59 -18.16 -37.76
CA GLY A 344 -15.54 -19.26 -36.81
C GLY A 344 -16.91 -19.45 -36.14
N GLU A 345 -17.38 -20.70 -36.11
CA GLU A 345 -18.75 -21.14 -35.94
C GLU A 345 -19.56 -20.60 -34.74
N LYS A 346 -20.85 -20.45 -35.01
CA LYS A 346 -21.92 -20.29 -34.04
C LYS A 346 -21.94 -21.46 -33.06
N THR A 347 -21.92 -21.15 -31.76
CA THR A 347 -22.63 -21.94 -30.75
C THR A 347 -23.58 -21.02 -30.01
N ASP A 348 -24.83 -20.99 -30.47
CA ASP A 348 -25.96 -20.43 -29.75
C ASP A 348 -26.34 -21.43 -28.63
N ALA A 349 -25.95 -21.18 -27.38
CA ALA A 349 -26.58 -21.79 -26.21
C ALA A 349 -26.22 -21.05 -24.92
N ALA A 350 -27.19 -20.99 -24.01
CA ALA A 350 -27.15 -20.45 -22.64
C ALA A 350 -27.40 -18.94 -22.48
N ASP A 351 -28.61 -18.51 -22.86
CA ASP A 351 -29.28 -17.39 -22.18
C ASP A 351 -30.80 -17.51 -22.34
N ASP A 352 -31.37 -18.66 -21.94
CA ASP A 352 -32.82 -18.83 -21.82
C ASP A 352 -33.18 -19.95 -20.83
N MET A 353 -32.94 -19.72 -19.54
CA MET A 353 -33.48 -20.53 -18.45
C MET A 353 -33.74 -19.62 -17.24
N ASN A 354 -34.90 -18.96 -17.22
CA ASN A 354 -35.57 -18.49 -16.02
C ASN A 354 -37.03 -18.09 -16.33
N GLU A 355 -37.83 -19.05 -16.78
CA GLU A 355 -39.27 -19.05 -16.51
C GLU A 355 -39.55 -20.31 -15.68
N VAL A 356 -39.77 -20.12 -14.38
CA VAL A 356 -40.27 -21.18 -13.49
C VAL A 356 -41.79 -21.06 -13.48
N ASP A 357 -42.44 -22.15 -13.85
CA ASP A 357 -43.89 -22.36 -13.89
C ASP A 357 -44.60 -21.94 -12.58
N GLU A 358 -45.61 -21.07 -12.68
CA GLU A 358 -46.64 -20.90 -11.67
C GLU A 358 -47.78 -21.91 -11.90
N ALA A 359 -48.13 -22.67 -10.85
CA ALA A 359 -49.26 -23.58 -10.80
C ALA A 359 -50.63 -22.82 -10.83
N PRO A 360 -51.73 -23.47 -11.27
CA PRO A 360 -52.86 -22.79 -11.89
C PRO A 360 -54.00 -22.44 -10.92
N GLY A 361 -54.65 -21.28 -11.15
CA GLY A 361 -55.99 -21.02 -10.62
C GLY A 361 -56.51 -19.58 -10.76
N VAL A 362 -57.69 -19.46 -11.41
CA VAL A 362 -58.70 -18.36 -11.27
C VAL A 362 -58.54 -17.17 -12.29
N PRO A 363 -59.61 -16.62 -12.90
CA PRO A 363 -59.79 -16.69 -14.36
C PRO A 363 -59.65 -15.37 -15.13
N VAL A 364 -59.45 -15.58 -16.43
CA VAL A 364 -59.57 -14.70 -17.60
C VAL A 364 -60.40 -13.41 -17.42
N ALA A 365 -59.75 -12.25 -17.62
CA ALA A 365 -60.39 -11.08 -18.19
C ALA A 365 -59.41 -10.19 -19.01
N GLN A 366 -59.79 -9.99 -20.28
CA GLN A 366 -59.41 -8.90 -21.19
C GLN A 366 -58.01 -8.91 -21.87
N LYS A 367 -57.97 -9.59 -23.03
CA LYS A 367 -56.99 -9.39 -24.11
C LYS A 367 -56.95 -7.92 -24.58
N LYS A 368 -55.89 -7.18 -24.26
CA LYS A 368 -55.45 -6.01 -25.06
C LYS A 368 -54.37 -6.43 -26.06
N LYS A 369 -54.63 -6.19 -27.35
CA LYS A 369 -53.78 -6.50 -28.50
C LYS A 369 -52.37 -5.91 -28.33
N ARG A 370 -51.34 -6.76 -28.18
CA ARG A 370 -49.93 -6.35 -28.37
C ARG A 370 -49.65 -6.18 -29.86
N LYS A 371 -49.36 -4.95 -30.28
CA LYS A 371 -48.84 -4.62 -31.62
C LYS A 371 -47.51 -5.37 -31.83
N LYS A 372 -47.39 -6.11 -32.95
CA LYS A 372 -46.12 -6.62 -33.47
C LYS A 372 -45.17 -5.44 -33.68
N ARG A 373 -44.04 -5.40 -32.96
CA ARG A 373 -42.96 -4.44 -33.22
C ARG A 373 -42.28 -4.83 -34.53
N THR A 374 -42.24 -3.89 -35.47
CA THR A 374 -41.57 -4.03 -36.76
C THR A 374 -40.05 -3.90 -36.61
N LYS A 375 -39.33 -4.52 -37.56
CA LYS A 375 -37.87 -4.72 -37.64
C LYS A 375 -37.00 -3.43 -37.70
N LYS A 376 -37.54 -2.23 -37.45
CA LYS A 376 -36.87 -0.93 -37.64
C LYS A 376 -36.36 -0.25 -36.35
N ASP A 377 -36.25 -1.00 -35.26
CA ASP A 377 -35.92 -0.49 -33.92
C ASP A 377 -34.64 -1.11 -33.32
N LYS A 378 -33.72 -1.61 -34.16
CA LYS A 378 -32.36 -1.98 -33.73
C LYS A 378 -31.47 -0.73 -33.72
N ARG A 379 -31.78 0.26 -32.87
CA ARG A 379 -30.74 1.19 -32.41
C ARG A 379 -29.71 0.35 -31.67
N LYS A 380 -28.44 0.37 -32.09
CA LYS A 380 -27.31 -0.16 -31.32
C LYS A 380 -27.48 0.35 -29.89
N ARG A 381 -27.85 -0.52 -28.95
CA ARG A 381 -27.87 -0.18 -27.52
C ARG A 381 -26.40 0.06 -27.16
N ILE A 382 -26.01 1.33 -27.08
CA ILE A 382 -24.73 1.72 -26.47
C ILE A 382 -24.78 1.12 -25.07
N ARG A 383 -23.93 0.13 -24.81
CA ARG A 383 -23.85 -0.50 -23.50
C ARG A 383 -23.35 0.58 -22.53
N SER A 384 -24.02 0.70 -21.39
CA SER A 384 -23.58 1.59 -20.32
C SER A 384 -22.19 1.17 -19.84
N PRO A 385 -21.28 2.11 -19.53
CA PRO A 385 -19.94 1.81 -19.04
C PRO A 385 -19.98 0.92 -17.80
N GLY A 386 -19.02 0.02 -17.71
CA GLY A 386 -18.77 -0.85 -16.57
C GLY A 386 -18.15 -0.05 -15.43
N LEU A 387 -18.22 -0.60 -14.22
CA LEU A 387 -17.73 0.04 -13.00
C LEU A 387 -16.25 0.44 -13.07
N LEU A 388 -15.41 -0.41 -13.65
CA LEU A 388 -13.97 -0.13 -13.84
C LEU A 388 -13.74 1.03 -14.81
N SER A 389 -14.51 1.10 -15.91
CA SER A 389 -14.42 2.20 -16.88
C SER A 389 -14.81 3.55 -16.25
N VAL A 390 -15.85 3.57 -15.41
CA VAL A 390 -16.25 4.80 -14.71
C VAL A 390 -15.19 5.20 -13.68
N LEU A 391 -14.62 4.23 -12.95
CA LEU A 391 -13.53 4.50 -12.01
C LEU A 391 -12.30 5.06 -12.73
N ARG A 392 -11.88 4.44 -13.83
CA ARG A 392 -10.77 4.91 -14.67
C ARG A 392 -10.98 6.35 -15.11
N ASP A 393 -12.18 6.71 -15.57
CA ASP A 393 -12.47 8.08 -15.99
C ASP A 393 -12.40 9.07 -14.81
N ALA A 394 -12.79 8.67 -13.61
CA ALA A 394 -12.65 9.47 -12.39
C ALA A 394 -11.17 9.63 -11.96
N CYS A 395 -10.36 8.56 -12.02
CA CYS A 395 -8.92 8.62 -11.78
C CYS A 395 -8.25 9.57 -12.77
N MET A 396 -8.54 9.41 -14.06
CA MET A 396 -8.00 10.26 -15.12
C MET A 396 -8.44 11.72 -14.98
N ALA A 397 -9.66 11.99 -14.54
CA ALA A 397 -10.10 13.36 -14.26
C ALA A 397 -9.28 14.00 -13.13
N THR A 398 -8.93 13.22 -12.10
CA THR A 398 -8.09 13.67 -10.99
C THR A 398 -6.65 13.92 -11.45
N ALA A 399 -6.06 12.97 -12.20
CA ALA A 399 -4.72 13.12 -12.78
C ALA A 399 -4.61 14.35 -13.69
N ARG A 400 -5.61 14.59 -14.55
CA ARG A 400 -5.69 15.79 -15.41
C ARG A 400 -5.84 17.08 -14.61
N SER A 401 -6.57 17.04 -13.50
CA SER A 401 -6.71 18.21 -12.62
C SER A 401 -5.37 18.54 -11.95
N LEU A 402 -4.62 17.52 -11.53
CA LEU A 402 -3.28 17.68 -10.98
C LEU A 402 -2.31 18.22 -12.03
N ALA A 403 -2.27 17.63 -13.23
CA ALA A 403 -1.42 18.08 -14.32
C ALA A 403 -1.63 19.56 -14.67
N LYS A 404 -2.89 20.02 -14.70
CA LYS A 404 -3.24 21.44 -14.92
C LYS A 404 -2.71 22.40 -13.84
N SER A 405 -2.39 21.91 -12.65
CA SER A 405 -1.77 22.75 -11.61
C SER A 405 -0.30 23.05 -11.89
N ASN A 406 0.35 22.30 -12.80
CA ASN A 406 1.80 22.29 -13.05
C ASN A 406 2.65 22.01 -11.79
N LEU A 407 2.06 21.40 -10.76
CA LEU A 407 2.71 21.02 -9.51
C LEU A 407 2.72 19.49 -9.37
N SER A 408 3.35 18.84 -10.35
CA SER A 408 3.45 17.38 -10.40
C SER A 408 4.78 16.91 -10.96
N LEU A 409 5.28 15.80 -10.44
CA LEU A 409 6.36 15.02 -11.04
C LEU A 409 5.79 13.82 -11.78
N LEU A 410 6.47 13.42 -12.85
CA LEU A 410 6.14 12.25 -13.64
C LEU A 410 7.21 11.19 -13.40
N THR A 411 6.80 9.95 -13.15
CA THR A 411 7.71 8.80 -13.22
C THR A 411 7.16 7.75 -14.16
N TYR A 412 8.03 7.06 -14.88
CA TYR A 412 7.65 5.98 -15.77
C TYR A 412 8.78 4.97 -15.90
N ASP A 413 8.40 3.74 -16.26
CA ASP A 413 9.31 2.60 -16.38
C ASP A 413 8.72 1.52 -17.31
N ASN A 414 9.61 0.65 -17.79
CA ASN A 414 9.33 -0.48 -18.66
C ASN A 414 8.42 -1.54 -18.01
N ILE A 415 7.50 -2.07 -18.81
CA ILE A 415 6.69 -3.24 -18.47
C ILE A 415 6.80 -4.30 -19.56
N ASN A 416 7.64 -5.31 -19.31
CA ASN A 416 7.78 -6.49 -20.16
C ASN A 416 6.77 -7.56 -19.76
N LEU A 417 6.01 -8.06 -20.74
CA LEU A 417 4.97 -9.08 -20.55
C LEU A 417 5.29 -10.32 -21.37
N MET A 418 5.73 -11.38 -20.69
CA MET A 418 6.00 -12.64 -21.38
C MET A 418 4.71 -13.42 -21.66
N ASN A 419 4.36 -13.58 -22.93
CA ASN A 419 3.31 -14.49 -23.39
C ASN A 419 3.89 -15.88 -23.56
N ARG A 420 3.84 -16.66 -22.48
CA ARG A 420 4.31 -18.04 -22.47
C ARG A 420 3.29 -18.93 -23.18
N ILE A 421 3.76 -19.71 -24.14
CA ILE A 421 2.94 -20.70 -24.83
C ILE A 421 3.31 -22.08 -24.31
N ALA A 422 2.31 -22.85 -23.87
CA ALA A 422 2.50 -24.17 -23.28
C ALA A 422 3.17 -25.17 -24.23
N GLU A 423 2.84 -25.11 -25.53
CA GLU A 423 3.46 -25.92 -26.58
C GLU A 423 3.91 -25.00 -27.72
N GLN A 424 5.21 -24.97 -27.98
CA GLN A 424 5.77 -24.24 -29.10
C GLN A 424 5.57 -25.06 -30.39
N ILE A 425 4.97 -24.44 -31.41
CA ILE A 425 4.80 -25.03 -32.76
C ILE A 425 5.19 -23.99 -33.81
N LEU A 426 5.28 -24.40 -35.08
CA LEU A 426 5.60 -23.50 -36.19
C LEU A 426 4.61 -22.31 -36.20
N GLY A 427 5.13 -21.08 -36.14
CA GLY A 427 4.35 -19.84 -36.07
C GLY A 427 3.75 -19.52 -34.68
N ARG A 428 4.04 -20.32 -33.66
CA ARG A 428 3.54 -20.14 -32.29
C ARG A 428 4.68 -20.32 -31.28
N LYS A 429 5.42 -19.24 -31.04
CA LYS A 429 6.49 -19.16 -30.04
C LYS A 429 6.06 -18.25 -28.90
N SER A 430 6.67 -18.44 -27.73
CA SER A 430 6.52 -17.43 -26.67
C SER A 430 7.06 -16.10 -27.18
N ALA A 431 6.33 -15.02 -26.90
CA ALA A 431 6.70 -13.67 -27.32
C ALA A 431 6.71 -12.76 -26.09
N GLN A 432 7.65 -11.83 -26.06
CA GLN A 432 7.66 -10.75 -25.09
C GLN A 432 6.98 -9.54 -25.72
N GLU A 433 5.98 -8.99 -25.03
CA GLU A 433 5.41 -7.69 -25.37
C GLU A 433 6.06 -6.64 -24.46
N ASN A 434 6.64 -5.61 -25.06
CA ASN A 434 7.25 -4.49 -24.35
C ASN A 434 6.27 -3.32 -24.33
N GLY A 435 6.20 -2.62 -23.22
CA GLY A 435 5.50 -1.34 -23.15
C GLY A 435 5.93 -0.55 -21.94
N THR A 436 5.20 0.52 -21.64
CA THR A 436 5.58 1.50 -20.61
C THR A 436 4.40 1.79 -19.69
N CYS A 437 4.69 1.93 -18.40
CA CYS A 437 3.73 2.39 -17.39
C CYS A 437 4.24 3.68 -16.73
N ALA A 438 3.32 4.56 -16.38
CA ALA A 438 3.66 5.87 -15.83
C ALA A 438 2.75 6.24 -14.66
N THR A 439 3.27 7.07 -13.76
CA THR A 439 2.56 7.59 -12.59
C THR A 439 2.84 9.08 -12.45
N LEU A 440 1.76 9.85 -12.27
CA LEU A 440 1.83 11.26 -11.92
C LEU A 440 1.74 11.40 -10.39
N ILE A 441 2.66 12.14 -9.78
CA ILE A 441 2.72 12.34 -8.32
C ILE A 441 2.65 13.83 -8.03
N ALA A 442 1.84 14.23 -7.04
CA ALA A 442 1.70 15.63 -6.66
C ALA A 442 2.93 16.12 -5.91
N LEU A 443 3.39 17.34 -6.22
CA LEU A 443 4.53 17.94 -5.52
C LEU A 443 4.11 18.47 -4.14
N HIS A 444 4.78 18.01 -3.10
CA HIS A 444 4.73 18.51 -1.73
C HIS A 444 5.61 19.77 -1.57
N ASN A 445 5.16 20.72 -0.76
CA ASN A 445 5.87 21.98 -0.46
C ASN A 445 6.36 22.78 -1.68
N ALA A 446 5.68 22.63 -2.83
CA ALA A 446 6.00 23.32 -4.07
C ALA A 446 5.07 24.51 -4.34
N LYS A 447 5.63 25.57 -4.91
CA LYS A 447 4.89 26.75 -5.38
C LYS A 447 5.10 26.95 -6.87
N LEU A 448 4.05 27.37 -7.56
CA LEU A 448 4.07 27.52 -9.02
C LEU A 448 5.12 28.54 -9.50
N GLU A 449 5.35 29.62 -8.74
CA GLU A 449 6.35 30.64 -9.05
C GLU A 449 7.80 30.13 -9.00
N HIS A 450 8.06 29.05 -8.25
CA HIS A 450 9.37 28.41 -8.17
C HIS A 450 9.62 27.43 -9.32
N MET A 451 8.58 27.09 -10.08
CA MET A 451 8.64 26.14 -11.20
C MET A 451 8.82 26.85 -12.55
N LEU A 452 9.24 28.11 -12.62
CA LEU A 452 9.35 28.83 -13.88
C LEU A 452 10.52 28.34 -14.74
N THR A 453 10.23 27.92 -15.98
CA THR A 453 11.26 27.50 -16.95
C THR A 453 12.27 28.61 -17.25
N THR A 454 11.84 29.87 -17.26
CA THR A 454 12.73 31.02 -17.46
C THR A 454 13.77 31.16 -16.36
N SER A 455 13.39 30.85 -15.11
CA SER A 455 14.32 30.87 -13.97
C SER A 455 15.34 29.73 -14.09
N LEU A 456 14.89 28.54 -14.48
CA LEU A 456 15.78 27.41 -14.76
C LEU A 456 16.75 27.72 -15.90
N ASP A 457 16.27 28.26 -17.02
CA ASP A 457 17.12 28.62 -18.17
C ASP A 457 18.17 29.68 -17.79
N ALA A 458 17.78 30.71 -17.03
CA ALA A 458 18.71 31.71 -16.52
C ALA A 458 19.76 31.08 -15.60
N SER A 459 19.36 30.13 -14.76
CA SER A 459 20.28 29.41 -13.88
C SER A 459 21.28 28.55 -14.67
N ILE A 460 20.81 27.76 -15.64
CA ILE A 460 21.67 26.95 -16.54
C ILE A 460 22.69 27.83 -17.27
N LEU A 461 22.27 28.99 -17.77
CA LEU A 461 23.15 29.89 -18.53
C LEU A 461 24.24 30.55 -17.65
N ASN A 462 24.00 30.66 -16.35
CA ASN A 462 24.92 31.24 -15.36
C ASN A 462 25.69 30.18 -14.55
N ALA A 463 25.28 28.91 -14.63
CA ALA A 463 25.89 27.81 -13.89
C ALA A 463 27.37 27.66 -14.27
N ARG A 464 28.21 27.56 -13.23
CA ARG A 464 29.65 27.27 -13.40
C ARG A 464 29.89 25.77 -13.63
N PRO A 465 31.06 25.38 -14.16
CA PRO A 465 31.47 23.97 -14.22
C PRO A 465 31.49 23.32 -12.82
N LEU A 466 31.25 22.01 -12.79
CA LEU A 466 31.40 21.19 -11.59
C LEU A 466 32.88 21.01 -11.28
N THR A 467 33.27 21.24 -10.03
CA THR A 467 34.65 21.08 -9.54
C THR A 467 34.76 19.83 -8.68
N LEU A 468 35.99 19.35 -8.42
CA LEU A 468 36.18 18.21 -7.55
C LEU A 468 35.80 18.54 -6.11
N GLU A 469 36.05 19.77 -5.68
CA GLU A 469 35.71 20.31 -4.36
C GLU A 469 34.19 20.33 -4.12
N ASP A 470 33.37 20.38 -5.17
CA ASP A 470 31.91 20.25 -5.07
C ASP A 470 31.47 18.81 -4.78
N ILE A 471 32.30 17.83 -5.11
CA ILE A 471 31.99 16.39 -4.94
C ILE A 471 32.57 15.90 -3.61
N ILE A 472 33.79 16.31 -3.26
CA ILE A 472 34.44 15.96 -1.98
C ILE A 472 33.70 16.64 -0.83
N LEU A 473 33.34 15.87 0.21
CA LEU A 473 32.67 16.40 1.39
C LEU A 473 33.56 17.43 2.12
N ASN A 474 32.97 18.55 2.53
CA ASN A 474 33.66 19.51 3.39
C ASN A 474 33.74 19.01 4.85
N GLU A 475 34.39 19.77 5.74
CA GLU A 475 34.58 19.37 7.14
C GLU A 475 33.26 19.19 7.91
N ASP A 476 32.30 20.10 7.74
CA ASP A 476 30.99 20.02 8.39
C ASP A 476 30.17 18.83 7.88
N GLU A 477 30.19 18.59 6.57
CA GLU A 477 29.54 17.44 5.92
C GLU A 477 30.18 16.12 6.34
N THR A 478 31.50 16.08 6.46
CA THR A 478 32.24 14.90 6.94
C THR A 478 31.88 14.62 8.39
N ASN A 479 31.88 15.64 9.25
CA ASN A 479 31.45 15.51 10.65
C ASN A 479 29.99 15.04 10.77
N PHE A 480 29.11 15.53 9.90
CA PHE A 480 27.72 15.09 9.85
C PHE A 480 27.60 13.64 9.37
N LEU A 481 28.34 13.24 8.33
CA LEU A 481 28.42 11.84 7.89
C LEU A 481 28.90 10.94 9.02
N THR A 482 29.97 11.30 9.73
CA THR A 482 30.49 10.52 10.87
C THR A 482 29.42 10.33 11.94
N LYS A 483 28.67 11.38 12.30
CA LYS A 483 27.53 11.26 13.25
C LYS A 483 26.47 10.28 12.75
N ASN A 484 26.16 10.31 11.46
CA ASN A 484 25.22 9.38 10.85
C ASN A 484 25.75 7.94 10.90
N MET A 485 27.01 7.70 10.52
CA MET A 485 27.63 6.36 10.55
C MET A 485 27.66 5.78 11.97
N VAL A 486 28.03 6.58 12.97
CA VAL A 486 27.99 6.18 14.40
C VAL A 486 26.56 5.87 14.82
N HIS A 487 25.57 6.66 14.37
CA HIS A 487 24.16 6.36 14.60
C HIS A 487 23.72 5.04 13.95
N THR A 488 24.18 4.75 12.73
CA THR A 488 23.94 3.46 12.05
C THR A 488 24.51 2.29 12.86
N VAL A 489 25.71 2.44 13.42
CA VAL A 489 26.32 1.44 14.33
C VAL A 489 25.48 1.26 15.59
N LEU A 490 25.09 2.35 16.25
CA LEU A 490 24.23 2.33 17.44
C LEU A 490 22.90 1.63 17.17
N ARG A 491 22.30 1.93 16.01
CA ARG A 491 21.07 1.29 15.55
C ARG A 491 21.26 -0.21 15.44
N ILE A 492 22.30 -0.68 14.75
CA ILE A 492 22.57 -2.12 14.63
C ILE A 492 22.75 -2.78 16.00
N ILE A 493 23.46 -2.14 16.94
CA ILE A 493 23.64 -2.68 18.30
C ILE A 493 22.30 -2.79 19.04
N VAL A 494 21.49 -1.73 19.01
CA VAL A 494 20.20 -1.70 19.72
C VAL A 494 19.17 -2.64 19.13
N LEU A 495 19.18 -2.84 17.81
CA LEU A 495 18.20 -3.66 17.09
C LEU A 495 18.57 -5.15 17.05
N HIS A 496 19.87 -5.46 16.98
CA HIS A 496 20.34 -6.82 16.73
C HIS A 496 21.25 -7.36 17.84
N GLY A 497 21.61 -6.56 18.85
CA GLY A 497 22.47 -7.00 19.97
C GLY A 497 21.75 -7.82 21.05
N GLY A 498 20.43 -8.02 20.93
CA GLY A 498 19.60 -8.77 21.88
C GLY A 498 18.85 -7.89 22.89
N GLU A 499 17.98 -8.53 23.71
CA GLU A 499 17.03 -7.87 24.62
C GLU A 499 17.70 -6.86 25.58
N GLY A 500 18.96 -7.10 25.97
CA GLY A 500 19.72 -6.24 26.87
C GLY A 500 19.96 -4.82 26.34
N PHE A 501 19.95 -4.63 25.02
CA PHE A 501 20.14 -3.32 24.36
C PHE A 501 18.82 -2.61 24.03
N GLU A 502 17.68 -3.31 24.04
CA GLU A 502 16.36 -2.74 23.72
C GLU A 502 15.99 -1.57 24.65
N LYS A 503 16.52 -1.56 25.88
CA LYS A 503 16.34 -0.46 26.84
C LYS A 503 16.70 0.92 26.27
N TRP A 504 17.59 0.98 25.27
CA TRP A 504 18.07 2.20 24.65
C TRP A 504 17.27 2.66 23.41
N ARG A 505 16.20 1.95 23.04
CA ARG A 505 15.37 2.26 21.87
C ARG A 505 14.93 3.72 21.81
N GLN A 506 14.46 4.26 22.94
CA GLN A 506 13.97 5.64 23.02
C GLN A 506 15.09 6.68 22.87
N ASP A 507 16.30 6.35 23.33
CA ASP A 507 17.45 7.25 23.24
C ASP A 507 18.01 7.25 21.82
N LEU A 508 18.08 6.08 21.18
CA LEU A 508 18.43 5.92 19.76
C LEU A 508 17.52 6.76 18.85
N ASP A 509 16.20 6.71 19.07
CA ASP A 509 15.24 7.47 18.26
C ASP A 509 15.40 8.99 18.44
N LYS A 510 15.77 9.45 19.65
CA LYS A 510 16.01 10.88 19.92
C LYS A 510 17.35 11.37 19.38
N SER A 511 18.33 10.48 19.23
CA SER A 511 19.70 10.84 18.86
C SER A 511 19.95 10.85 17.35
N GLN A 512 18.96 10.51 16.52
CA GLN A 512 19.09 10.48 15.06
C GLN A 512 19.52 11.85 14.53
N PRO A 513 20.68 11.96 13.85
CA PRO A 513 21.02 13.18 13.15
C PRO A 513 20.03 13.43 12.01
N VAL A 514 19.64 14.69 11.82
CA VAL A 514 18.64 15.14 10.84
C VAL A 514 19.24 16.28 10.03
N SER A 515 19.05 16.27 8.71
CA SER A 515 19.48 17.36 7.84
C SER A 515 18.42 18.46 7.71
N GLU A 516 18.78 19.58 7.08
CA GLU A 516 17.83 20.65 6.75
C GLU A 516 16.82 20.25 5.67
N ASP A 517 17.11 19.20 4.89
CA ASP A 517 16.31 18.74 3.75
C ASP A 517 15.41 17.54 4.12
N VAL A 518 15.07 17.37 5.41
CA VAL A 518 14.11 16.36 5.87
C VAL A 518 12.70 16.66 5.35
N ILE A 519 11.98 15.61 4.93
CA ILE A 519 10.63 15.70 4.39
C ILE A 519 9.61 15.55 5.53
N GLU A 520 8.65 16.48 5.61
CA GLU A 520 7.55 16.35 6.56
C GLU A 520 6.72 15.08 6.27
N VAL A 521 6.36 14.35 7.32
CA VAL A 521 5.55 13.14 7.19
C VAL A 521 4.16 13.47 6.66
N HIS A 522 3.88 13.08 5.43
CA HIS A 522 2.59 13.25 4.77
C HIS A 522 2.26 12.04 3.89
N LYS A 523 0.99 11.83 3.56
CA LYS A 523 0.60 10.80 2.58
C LYS A 523 0.79 11.36 1.17
N THR A 524 1.65 10.72 0.37
CA THR A 524 1.87 11.10 -1.03
C THR A 524 0.77 10.53 -1.93
N PRO A 525 0.00 11.37 -2.65
CA PRO A 525 -1.04 10.89 -3.57
C PRO A 525 -0.43 10.41 -4.89
N LEU A 526 -0.83 9.20 -5.31
CA LEU A 526 -0.35 8.56 -6.53
C LEU A 526 -1.46 8.56 -7.59
N HIS A 527 -1.12 8.93 -8.82
CA HIS A 527 -2.04 8.89 -9.95
C HIS A 527 -1.45 8.09 -11.11
N PRO A 528 -1.56 6.75 -11.06
CA PRO A 528 -1.16 5.90 -12.17
C PRO A 528 -1.87 6.28 -13.46
N LEU A 529 -1.17 6.19 -14.58
CA LEU A 529 -1.66 6.51 -15.91
C LEU A 529 -1.96 5.21 -16.69
N PRO A 530 -2.65 5.30 -17.84
CA PRO A 530 -2.87 4.14 -18.69
C PRO A 530 -1.53 3.53 -19.14
N ALA A 531 -1.43 2.20 -19.10
CA ALA A 531 -0.30 1.51 -19.72
C ALA A 531 -0.27 1.78 -21.23
N MET A 532 0.93 1.87 -21.79
CA MET A 532 1.19 2.23 -23.19
C MET A 532 1.91 1.09 -23.89
N GLU A 533 1.45 0.70 -25.07
CA GLU A 533 2.15 -0.22 -25.97
C GLU A 533 3.25 0.54 -26.72
N ILE A 534 4.23 1.06 -25.97
CA ILE A 534 5.34 1.85 -26.48
C ILE A 534 6.62 1.33 -25.83
N ASP A 535 7.55 0.90 -26.66
CA ASP A 535 8.84 0.37 -26.22
C ASP A 535 9.84 1.51 -25.98
N GLU A 536 10.07 1.84 -24.71
CA GLU A 536 11.04 2.86 -24.31
C GLU A 536 12.51 2.37 -24.37
N SER A 537 12.79 1.19 -24.93
CA SER A 537 14.17 0.76 -25.20
C SER A 537 14.87 1.63 -26.25
N SER A 538 14.12 2.34 -27.09
CA SER A 538 14.64 3.26 -28.11
C SER A 538 14.50 4.74 -27.70
N ILE A 539 15.30 5.61 -28.33
CA ILE A 539 15.19 7.07 -28.19
C ILE A 539 13.84 7.55 -28.72
N THR A 540 13.41 7.05 -29.88
CA THR A 540 12.10 7.37 -30.48
C THR A 540 10.94 6.96 -29.57
N GLY A 541 10.99 5.74 -29.01
CA GLY A 541 9.99 5.27 -28.06
C GLY A 541 9.89 6.14 -26.81
N ASN A 542 11.01 6.64 -26.28
CA ASN A 542 11.00 7.61 -25.17
C ASN A 542 10.33 8.94 -25.54
N VAL A 543 10.43 9.38 -26.79
CA VAL A 543 9.69 10.56 -27.28
C VAL A 543 8.20 10.26 -27.30
N GLU A 544 7.81 9.14 -27.88
CA GLU A 544 6.42 8.70 -27.99
C GLU A 544 5.77 8.52 -26.61
N VAL A 545 6.48 7.97 -25.62
CA VAL A 545 6.02 7.84 -24.23
C VAL A 545 5.65 9.20 -23.65
N VAL A 546 6.56 10.18 -23.71
CA VAL A 546 6.31 11.52 -23.16
C VAL A 546 5.16 12.20 -23.89
N GLU A 547 5.11 12.11 -25.22
CA GLU A 547 4.02 12.69 -26.01
C GLU A 547 2.65 12.05 -25.69
N GLU A 548 2.59 10.73 -25.54
CA GLU A 548 1.38 10.00 -25.17
C GLU A 548 0.91 10.36 -23.76
N ILE A 549 1.82 10.46 -22.79
CA ILE A 549 1.53 10.92 -21.43
C ILE A 549 0.92 12.33 -21.47
N MET A 550 1.55 13.26 -22.17
CA MET A 550 1.06 14.64 -22.30
C MET A 550 -0.32 14.69 -22.96
N ARG A 551 -0.54 13.89 -24.01
CA ARG A 551 -1.83 13.75 -24.70
C ARG A 551 -2.92 13.24 -23.76
N VAL A 552 -2.62 12.21 -22.96
CA VAL A 552 -3.58 11.60 -22.03
C VAL A 552 -3.91 12.55 -20.86
N LEU A 553 -2.93 13.33 -20.38
CA LEU A 553 -3.10 14.39 -19.39
C LEU A 553 -3.81 15.64 -19.96
N GLY A 554 -3.98 15.70 -21.28
CA GLY A 554 -4.73 16.76 -21.96
C GLY A 554 -3.94 18.05 -22.15
N PHE A 555 -2.61 17.97 -22.09
CA PHE A 555 -1.74 19.05 -22.53
C PHE A 555 -1.86 19.22 -24.05
N LYS A 556 -1.76 20.47 -24.50
CA LYS A 556 -1.78 20.82 -25.91
C LYS A 556 -0.44 21.48 -26.22
N PRO A 557 0.38 20.92 -27.12
CA PRO A 557 1.67 21.50 -27.47
C PRO A 557 1.58 22.95 -27.96
N ASP A 558 0.47 23.31 -28.61
CA ASP A 558 0.21 24.66 -29.13
C ASP A 558 -0.22 25.69 -28.05
N ASP A 559 -0.42 25.27 -26.80
CA ASP A 559 -0.79 26.17 -25.72
C ASP A 559 0.40 27.07 -25.37
N PRO A 560 0.27 28.41 -25.38
CA PRO A 560 1.36 29.31 -24.99
C PRO A 560 1.86 29.11 -23.55
N GLU A 561 1.07 28.47 -22.67
CA GLU A 561 1.50 28.11 -21.33
C GLU A 561 2.24 26.76 -21.28
N TYR A 562 2.19 25.96 -22.34
CA TYR A 562 2.93 24.70 -22.42
C TYR A 562 4.44 24.98 -22.43
N GLY A 563 5.15 24.38 -21.48
CA GLY A 563 6.57 24.63 -21.24
C GLY A 563 6.91 25.92 -20.48
N LYS A 564 5.93 26.68 -19.99
CA LYS A 564 6.15 27.83 -19.09
C LYS A 564 6.68 27.41 -17.72
N TYR A 565 6.21 26.27 -17.24
CA TYR A 565 6.62 25.69 -15.97
C TYR A 565 7.39 24.39 -16.18
N VAL A 566 8.28 24.11 -15.23
CA VAL A 566 9.13 22.92 -15.19
C VAL A 566 8.27 21.67 -15.01
N GLN A 567 8.57 20.63 -15.78
CA GLN A 567 8.05 19.28 -15.59
C GLN A 567 9.20 18.40 -15.12
N ILE A 568 9.09 17.86 -13.91
CA ILE A 568 10.05 16.89 -13.39
C ILE A 568 9.71 15.51 -13.95
N ILE A 569 10.71 14.82 -14.50
CA ILE A 569 10.64 13.43 -14.96
C ILE A 569 11.63 12.61 -14.16
N ALA A 570 11.15 11.53 -13.56
CA ALA A 570 11.92 10.58 -12.78
C ALA A 570 11.85 9.17 -13.34
N GLY A 571 12.95 8.43 -13.24
CA GLY A 571 13.05 7.06 -13.75
C GLY A 571 14.40 6.47 -13.43
N ASP A 572 14.62 5.24 -13.87
CA ASP A 572 15.91 4.56 -13.73
C ASP A 572 17.04 5.27 -14.52
N GLN A 573 18.27 4.80 -14.34
CA GLN A 573 19.44 5.44 -14.95
C GLN A 573 19.34 5.46 -16.49
N LEU A 574 18.81 4.40 -17.10
CA LEU A 574 18.74 4.28 -18.55
C LEU A 574 17.67 5.20 -19.14
N THR A 575 16.50 5.29 -18.51
CA THR A 575 15.43 6.22 -18.87
C THR A 575 15.93 7.66 -18.83
N ILE A 576 16.60 8.04 -17.75
CA ILE A 576 17.14 9.40 -17.58
C ILE A 576 18.24 9.69 -18.61
N ALA A 577 19.12 8.74 -18.90
CA ALA A 577 20.14 8.89 -19.92
C ALA A 577 19.53 9.10 -21.32
N ARG A 578 18.49 8.33 -21.68
CA ARG A 578 17.77 8.48 -22.96
C ARG A 578 17.07 9.84 -23.06
N GLN A 579 16.36 10.25 -22.02
CA GLN A 579 15.72 11.57 -21.97
C GLN A 579 16.73 12.71 -22.10
N ARG A 580 17.89 12.59 -21.45
CA ARG A 580 18.99 13.56 -21.60
C ARG A 580 19.50 13.62 -23.04
N SER A 581 19.69 12.48 -23.70
CA SER A 581 20.08 12.44 -25.11
C SER A 581 19.05 13.15 -26.01
N ILE A 582 17.76 12.93 -25.77
CA ILE A 582 16.67 13.63 -26.48
C ILE A 582 16.75 15.13 -26.28
N LEU A 583 16.91 15.59 -25.03
CA LEU A 583 17.06 17.01 -24.71
C LEU A 583 18.27 17.60 -25.46
N ASN A 584 19.40 16.90 -25.46
CA ASN A 584 20.63 17.37 -26.10
C ASN A 584 20.48 17.56 -27.62
N VAL A 585 19.67 16.71 -28.27
CA VAL A 585 19.36 16.81 -29.70
C VAL A 585 18.35 17.92 -29.96
N ARG A 586 17.24 17.97 -29.20
CA ARG A 586 16.18 18.98 -29.39
C ARG A 586 16.68 20.40 -29.13
N LEU A 587 17.61 20.56 -28.20
CA LEU A 587 18.25 21.86 -27.90
C LEU A 587 19.02 22.40 -29.11
N GLY A 588 18.55 23.54 -29.63
CA GLY A 588 19.12 24.21 -30.81
C GLY A 588 18.53 23.75 -32.15
N HIS A 589 17.69 22.70 -32.17
CA HIS A 589 16.98 22.27 -33.39
C HIS A 589 15.52 22.68 -33.34
N GLU A 590 14.82 22.32 -32.26
CA GLU A 590 13.39 22.59 -32.06
C GLU A 590 13.17 23.96 -31.42
N SER A 591 12.01 24.57 -31.67
CA SER A 591 11.62 25.85 -31.08
C SER A 591 10.44 25.74 -30.12
N GLY A 592 10.30 26.78 -29.28
CA GLY A 592 9.24 26.88 -28.29
C GLY A 592 9.18 25.65 -27.36
N PRO A 593 7.98 25.08 -27.11
CA PRO A 593 7.83 23.97 -26.19
C PRO A 593 8.39 22.64 -26.71
N HIS A 594 8.54 22.46 -28.03
CA HIS A 594 9.10 21.24 -28.63
C HIS A 594 10.60 21.06 -28.37
N ALA A 595 11.28 22.13 -27.94
CA ALA A 595 12.65 22.09 -27.46
C ALA A 595 12.82 21.44 -26.08
N TRP A 596 11.71 21.19 -25.37
CA TRP A 596 11.69 20.54 -24.05
C TRP A 596 12.58 21.21 -22.98
N ARG A 597 12.80 22.52 -23.11
CA ARG A 597 13.62 23.31 -22.16
C ARG A 597 13.11 23.27 -20.72
N HIS A 598 11.84 22.92 -20.54
CA HIS A 598 11.13 22.85 -19.27
C HIS A 598 11.25 21.50 -18.56
N ILE A 599 11.87 20.48 -19.18
CA ILE A 599 12.04 19.18 -18.54
C ILE A 599 13.23 19.20 -17.60
N VAL A 600 13.01 18.72 -16.37
CA VAL A 600 14.05 18.47 -15.37
C VAL A 600 14.09 16.98 -15.07
N LEU A 601 15.29 16.40 -15.09
CA LEU A 601 15.51 14.97 -14.90
C LEU A 601 15.93 14.70 -13.45
N MET A 602 15.25 13.75 -12.81
CA MET A 602 15.49 13.33 -11.43
C MET A 602 15.75 11.82 -11.38
N PRO A 603 16.98 11.35 -11.10
CA PRO A 603 17.28 9.92 -11.15
C PRO A 603 16.60 9.15 -10.00
N GLY A 604 16.18 7.93 -10.32
CA GLY A 604 15.61 6.96 -9.40
C GLY A 604 16.64 6.48 -8.38
N LEU A 605 16.25 6.45 -7.11
CA LEU A 605 17.14 6.10 -6.00
C LEU A 605 17.16 4.59 -5.75
N PHE A 606 16.11 3.85 -6.13
CA PHE A 606 16.06 2.40 -5.94
C PHE A 606 17.05 1.68 -6.86
N HIS A 607 17.11 2.07 -8.14
CA HIS A 607 18.08 1.49 -9.06
C HIS A 607 19.53 1.87 -8.71
N ALA A 608 19.76 3.07 -8.18
CA ALA A 608 21.06 3.42 -7.59
C ALA A 608 21.40 2.47 -6.42
N LYS A 609 20.46 2.26 -5.48
CA LYS A 609 20.65 1.31 -4.38
C LYS A 609 20.96 -0.12 -4.85
N ILE A 610 20.32 -0.60 -5.91
CA ILE A 610 20.63 -1.92 -6.51
C ILE A 610 22.06 -1.94 -7.04
N ALA A 611 22.45 -0.90 -7.79
CA ALA A 611 23.79 -0.78 -8.32
C ALA A 611 24.85 -0.80 -7.20
N ASP A 612 24.62 -0.07 -6.10
CA ASP A 612 25.51 -0.09 -4.93
C ASP A 612 25.59 -1.48 -4.30
N CYS A 613 24.44 -2.10 -4.00
CA CYS A 613 24.41 -3.46 -3.43
C CYS A 613 25.19 -4.47 -4.29
N HIS A 614 25.03 -4.43 -5.62
CA HIS A 614 25.79 -5.31 -6.51
C HIS A 614 27.28 -4.98 -6.48
N GLY A 615 27.64 -3.70 -6.38
CA GLY A 615 29.04 -3.25 -6.32
C GLY A 615 29.74 -3.64 -5.04
N VAL A 616 29.07 -3.47 -3.90
CA VAL A 616 29.55 -3.94 -2.60
C VAL A 616 29.67 -5.47 -2.62
N LEU A 617 28.69 -6.18 -3.17
CA LEU A 617 28.75 -7.63 -3.27
C LEU A 617 29.96 -8.08 -4.10
N GLU A 618 30.11 -7.61 -5.34
CA GLU A 618 31.21 -8.00 -6.23
C GLU A 618 32.59 -7.64 -5.67
N THR A 619 32.72 -6.44 -5.08
CA THR A 619 33.98 -5.95 -4.51
C THR A 619 34.45 -6.81 -3.34
N HIS A 620 33.50 -7.27 -2.51
CA HIS A 620 33.78 -7.96 -1.25
C HIS A 620 33.39 -9.44 -1.24
N PHE A 621 32.98 -10.00 -2.38
CA PHE A 621 32.58 -11.41 -2.49
C PHE A 621 33.73 -12.36 -2.18
N GLY A 622 34.95 -11.95 -2.52
CA GLY A 622 36.13 -12.79 -2.47
C GLY A 622 35.99 -14.02 -3.38
N LYS A 623 36.91 -14.97 -3.22
CA LYS A 623 36.90 -16.21 -4.01
C LYS A 623 36.15 -17.32 -3.27
N PRO A 624 35.06 -17.89 -3.82
CA PRO A 624 34.29 -18.94 -3.13
C PRO A 624 35.12 -20.18 -2.75
N SER A 625 36.11 -20.54 -3.56
CA SER A 625 36.99 -21.68 -3.29
C SER A 625 38.08 -21.41 -2.24
N ALA A 626 38.26 -20.16 -1.79
CA ALA A 626 39.27 -19.81 -0.80
C ALA A 626 38.91 -20.31 0.61
N GLY A 627 37.61 -20.46 0.91
CA GLY A 627 37.13 -20.91 2.21
C GLY A 627 37.70 -20.03 3.34
N ALA A 628 38.16 -20.67 4.41
CA ALA A 628 38.72 -20.00 5.60
C ALA A 628 40.02 -19.18 5.33
N ARG A 629 40.57 -19.19 4.11
CA ARG A 629 41.69 -18.30 3.73
C ARG A 629 41.23 -16.88 3.37
N SER A 630 39.95 -16.70 3.08
CA SER A 630 39.30 -15.38 2.91
C SER A 630 38.11 -15.26 3.87
N PRO A 631 38.36 -15.33 5.20
CA PRO A 631 37.30 -15.53 6.20
C PRO A 631 36.40 -14.30 6.38
N GLY A 632 36.84 -13.13 5.94
CA GLY A 632 36.06 -11.89 5.93
C GLY A 632 35.36 -11.61 4.60
N SER A 633 35.27 -12.56 3.67
CA SER A 633 34.59 -12.38 2.38
C SER A 633 33.10 -12.72 2.46
N LEU A 634 32.27 -12.07 1.64
CA LEU A 634 30.84 -12.40 1.57
C LEU A 634 30.60 -13.81 1.02
N GLY A 635 31.45 -14.32 0.13
CA GLY A 635 31.37 -15.69 -0.37
C GLY A 635 31.61 -16.72 0.74
N PHE A 636 32.55 -16.44 1.65
CA PHE A 636 32.76 -17.29 2.83
C PHE A 636 31.60 -17.19 3.82
N HIS A 637 31.11 -15.99 4.11
CA HIS A 637 29.93 -15.80 4.97
C HIS A 637 28.69 -16.51 4.43
N ASN A 638 28.47 -16.48 3.10
CA ASN A 638 27.38 -17.23 2.45
C ASN A 638 27.50 -18.75 2.68
N THR A 639 28.73 -19.26 2.74
CA THR A 639 29.02 -20.68 3.02
C THR A 639 28.79 -21.01 4.49
N VAL A 640 29.20 -20.12 5.42
CA VAL A 640 28.98 -20.29 6.87
C VAL A 640 27.48 -20.36 7.19
N LEU A 641 26.67 -19.58 6.48
CA LEU A 641 25.21 -19.54 6.64
C LEU A 641 24.46 -20.66 5.89
N ASP A 642 25.17 -21.58 5.22
CA ASP A 642 24.57 -22.66 4.40
C ASP A 642 23.55 -22.15 3.36
N ARG A 643 23.81 -20.97 2.78
CA ARG A 643 22.96 -20.38 1.75
C ARG A 643 23.28 -20.94 0.38
N LEU A 644 22.33 -20.81 -0.56
CA LEU A 644 22.55 -21.23 -1.94
C LEU A 644 23.79 -20.55 -2.53
N PRO A 645 24.63 -21.27 -3.31
CA PRO A 645 25.80 -20.68 -3.93
C PRO A 645 25.47 -19.51 -4.84
N ILE A 646 26.20 -18.40 -4.67
CA ILE A 646 26.06 -17.20 -5.50
C ILE A 646 27.11 -17.22 -6.61
N THR A 647 26.70 -16.95 -7.84
CA THR A 647 27.59 -16.84 -9.00
C THR A 647 27.62 -15.38 -9.46
N LEU A 648 28.79 -14.74 -9.47
CA LEU A 648 28.90 -13.32 -9.82
C LEU A 648 28.53 -13.00 -11.28
N THR A 649 28.61 -13.96 -12.19
CA THR A 649 28.17 -13.78 -13.59
C THR A 649 26.65 -13.84 -13.77
N SER A 650 25.92 -14.24 -12.74
CA SER A 650 24.46 -14.30 -12.72
C SER A 650 24.01 -14.09 -11.29
N LEU A 651 23.99 -12.80 -10.90
CA LEU A 651 23.66 -12.42 -9.54
C LEU A 651 22.24 -12.86 -9.18
N PRO A 652 22.00 -13.29 -7.93
CA PRO A 652 20.66 -13.61 -7.45
C PRO A 652 19.82 -12.32 -7.35
N PRO A 653 18.51 -12.43 -7.06
CA PRO A 653 17.65 -11.27 -6.87
C PRO A 653 18.21 -10.29 -5.83
N PHE A 654 17.97 -9.00 -6.03
CA PHE A 654 18.46 -7.89 -5.18
C PHE A 654 18.33 -8.18 -3.68
N ARG A 655 17.20 -8.75 -3.22
CA ARG A 655 16.98 -9.09 -1.80
C ARG A 655 18.03 -10.05 -1.27
N THR A 656 18.35 -11.11 -2.01
CA THR A 656 19.37 -12.10 -1.62
C THR A 656 20.75 -11.45 -1.45
N CYS A 657 21.13 -10.56 -2.37
CA CYS A 657 22.38 -9.80 -2.30
C CYS A 657 22.41 -8.90 -1.07
N ARG A 658 21.38 -8.07 -0.92
CA ARG A 658 21.23 -7.13 0.21
C ARG A 658 21.25 -7.86 1.55
N ASP A 659 20.46 -8.91 1.71
CA ASP A 659 20.29 -9.60 2.99
C ASP A 659 21.58 -10.29 3.44
N LEU A 660 22.43 -10.76 2.51
CA LEU A 660 23.77 -11.26 2.84
C LEU A 660 24.71 -10.13 3.30
N ILE A 661 24.70 -8.98 2.62
CA ILE A 661 25.50 -7.81 3.01
C ILE A 661 25.10 -7.34 4.40
N MET A 662 23.79 -7.19 4.64
CA MET A 662 23.25 -6.66 5.90
C MET A 662 23.51 -7.59 7.08
N VAL A 663 23.23 -8.89 6.97
CA VAL A 663 23.50 -9.83 8.08
C VAL A 663 24.99 -9.93 8.40
N SER A 664 25.85 -9.87 7.36
CA SER A 664 27.30 -9.79 7.52
C SER A 664 27.71 -8.51 8.26
N LEU A 665 27.15 -7.36 7.91
CA LEU A 665 27.39 -6.10 8.60
C LEU A 665 26.97 -6.16 10.07
N TYR A 666 25.79 -6.72 10.37
CA TYR A 666 25.29 -6.80 11.74
C TYR A 666 26.21 -7.63 12.63
N ALA A 667 26.61 -8.81 12.14
CA ALA A 667 27.56 -9.67 12.86
C ALA A 667 28.91 -8.97 13.10
N ARG A 668 29.40 -8.18 12.14
CA ARG A 668 30.66 -7.43 12.28
C ARG A 668 30.55 -6.33 13.33
N VAL A 669 29.48 -5.54 13.31
CA VAL A 669 29.25 -4.50 14.32
C VAL A 669 29.22 -5.09 15.72
N LEU A 670 28.48 -6.20 15.91
CA LEU A 670 28.34 -6.84 17.21
C LEU A 670 29.63 -7.54 17.65
N HIS A 671 30.38 -8.16 16.74
CA HIS A 671 31.69 -8.72 17.04
C HIS A 671 32.70 -7.62 17.44
N CYS A 672 32.75 -6.51 16.68
CA CYS A 672 33.60 -5.37 17.01
C CYS A 672 33.20 -4.69 18.32
N LEU A 673 31.92 -4.73 18.71
CA LEU A 673 31.48 -4.28 20.03
C LEU A 673 32.12 -5.10 21.15
N LEU A 674 32.22 -6.42 21.01
CA LEU A 674 32.92 -7.27 21.99
C LEU A 674 34.40 -6.91 22.08
N LEU A 675 35.07 -6.69 20.94
CA LEU A 675 36.48 -6.29 20.91
C LEU A 675 36.75 -4.94 21.59
N VAL A 676 35.91 -3.93 21.33
CA VAL A 676 36.07 -2.58 21.88
C VAL A 676 35.65 -2.50 23.34
N SER A 677 34.66 -3.29 23.75
CA SER A 677 34.19 -3.33 25.15
C SER A 677 35.05 -4.23 26.03
N GLY A 678 35.77 -5.20 25.44
CA GLY A 678 36.58 -6.17 26.16
C GLY A 678 35.77 -7.26 26.87
N HIS A 679 34.54 -7.51 26.42
CA HIS A 679 33.64 -8.53 26.97
C HIS A 679 33.56 -9.76 26.07
N ASP A 680 33.32 -10.93 26.66
CA ASP A 680 33.27 -12.21 25.96
C ASP A 680 31.89 -12.53 25.35
N SER A 681 30.83 -11.83 25.79
CA SER A 681 29.45 -12.03 25.32
C SER A 681 28.67 -10.72 25.22
N LEU A 682 27.62 -10.70 24.38
CA LEU A 682 26.77 -9.53 24.21
C LEU A 682 25.93 -9.27 25.46
N GLU A 683 25.54 -10.32 26.18
CA GLU A 683 24.80 -10.24 27.43
C GLU A 683 25.62 -9.57 28.53
N ASP A 684 26.89 -9.96 28.68
CA ASP A 684 27.81 -9.35 29.64
C ASP A 684 28.09 -7.87 29.29
N CYS A 685 28.24 -7.57 28.00
CA CYS A 685 28.40 -6.22 27.49
C CYS A 685 27.16 -5.35 27.75
N ALA A 686 25.96 -5.85 27.46
CA ALA A 686 24.71 -5.13 27.70
C ALA A 686 24.47 -4.86 29.20
N ALA A 687 24.90 -5.78 30.07
CA ALA A 687 24.80 -5.65 31.52
C ALA A 687 25.80 -4.64 32.10
N SER A 688 26.99 -4.51 31.50
CA SER A 688 28.03 -3.59 31.96
C SER A 688 27.77 -2.13 31.53
N ILE A 689 27.08 -1.92 30.41
CA ILE A 689 26.73 -0.58 29.90
C ILE A 689 25.58 0.02 30.71
N ASP A 690 25.94 1.01 31.54
CA ASP A 690 25.06 1.71 32.48
C ASP A 690 24.46 3.02 31.95
N SER A 691 25.00 3.56 30.85
CA SER A 691 24.58 4.83 30.25
C SER A 691 24.61 4.83 28.72
N TRP A 692 23.75 5.63 28.11
CA TRP A 692 23.72 5.85 26.67
C TRP A 692 25.07 6.40 26.16
N ASP A 693 25.69 7.33 26.91
CA ASP A 693 26.99 7.91 26.55
C ASP A 693 28.11 6.85 26.48
N THR A 694 28.07 5.82 27.34
CA THR A 694 29.02 4.71 27.27
C THR A 694 28.82 3.91 25.97
N LEU A 695 27.57 3.64 25.59
CA LEU A 695 27.26 2.95 24.34
C LEU A 695 27.67 3.77 23.10
N VAL A 696 27.42 5.09 23.13
CA VAL A 696 27.86 6.03 22.08
C VAL A 696 29.38 5.98 21.91
N LYS A 697 30.16 6.02 23.00
CA LYS A 697 31.63 5.90 22.94
C LYS A 697 32.10 4.57 22.35
N HIS A 698 31.41 3.47 22.67
CA HIS A 698 31.74 2.19 22.04
C HIS A 698 31.46 2.22 20.53
N ALA A 699 30.34 2.80 20.10
CA ALA A 699 30.03 2.96 18.68
C ALA A 699 31.02 3.89 17.94
N GLU A 700 31.43 5.00 18.57
CA GLU A 700 32.50 5.89 18.07
C GLU A 700 33.81 5.12 17.90
N ASN A 701 34.26 4.38 18.91
CA ASN A 701 35.48 3.57 18.84
C ASN A 701 35.41 2.49 17.75
N ILE A 702 34.25 1.83 17.57
CA ILE A 702 34.03 0.84 16.49
C ILE A 702 34.23 1.52 15.14
N TYR A 703 33.57 2.67 14.93
CA TYR A 703 33.65 3.40 13.68
C TYR A 703 35.07 3.88 13.40
N GLU A 704 35.70 4.58 14.36
CA GLU A 704 37.05 5.12 14.23
C GLU A 704 38.11 4.04 13.98
N THR A 705 37.97 2.86 14.59
CA THR A 705 38.98 1.79 14.48
C THR A 705 38.77 0.93 13.22
N TYR A 706 37.51 0.57 12.93
CA TYR A 706 37.20 -0.47 11.93
C TYR A 706 36.65 0.07 10.61
N THR A 707 36.68 1.40 10.42
CA THR A 707 36.44 2.05 9.12
C THR A 707 37.62 2.92 8.65
N ASP A 708 38.76 2.88 9.37
CA ASP A 708 39.95 3.67 9.07
C ASP A 708 40.64 3.24 7.76
N VAL A 709 40.39 4.04 6.71
CA VAL A 709 40.95 3.81 5.37
C VAL A 709 42.44 4.17 5.31
N ASP A 710 42.89 5.14 6.10
CA ASP A 710 44.29 5.53 6.16
C ASP A 710 45.11 4.37 6.74
N ARG A 711 44.57 3.67 7.75
CA ARG A 711 45.21 2.46 8.27
C ARG A 711 45.32 1.35 7.23
N VAL A 712 44.28 1.15 6.40
CA VAL A 712 44.33 0.20 5.28
C VAL A 712 45.43 0.58 4.29
N GLN A 713 45.57 1.86 3.96
CA GLN A 713 46.59 2.36 3.06
C GLN A 713 48.00 2.15 3.65
N GLU A 714 48.23 2.44 4.93
CA GLU A 714 49.50 2.19 5.62
C GLU A 714 49.91 0.72 5.55
N LEU A 715 48.97 -0.21 5.73
CA LEU A 715 49.22 -1.66 5.63
C LEU A 715 49.60 -2.06 4.20
N ARG A 716 48.92 -1.50 3.20
CA ARG A 716 49.21 -1.72 1.77
C ARG A 716 50.57 -1.19 1.38
N GLU A 717 50.95 -0.01 1.85
CA GLU A 717 52.24 0.62 1.53
C GLU A 717 53.44 -0.21 1.96
N ARG A 718 53.30 -1.04 2.99
CA ARG A 718 54.34 -2.00 3.39
C ARG A 718 54.62 -3.06 2.32
N ARG A 719 53.63 -3.40 1.47
CA ARG A 719 53.75 -4.37 0.35
C ARG A 719 54.20 -3.75 -0.96
N ILE A 720 53.77 -2.53 -1.26
CA ILE A 720 53.95 -1.86 -2.57
C ILE A 720 55.38 -1.95 -3.14
N PRO A 721 56.47 -1.68 -2.37
CA PRO A 721 57.83 -1.70 -2.93
C PRO A 721 58.22 -3.07 -3.49
N GLU A 722 57.86 -4.14 -2.78
CA GLU A 722 58.18 -5.50 -3.19
C GLU A 722 57.26 -5.98 -4.32
N GLU A 723 55.98 -5.58 -4.30
CA GLU A 723 55.03 -5.85 -5.39
C GLU A 723 55.49 -5.18 -6.69
N ARG A 724 55.91 -3.92 -6.63
CA ARG A 724 56.48 -3.19 -7.80
C ARG A 724 57.78 -3.84 -8.28
N ALA A 725 58.70 -4.20 -7.39
CA ALA A 725 59.94 -4.89 -7.77
C ALA A 725 59.64 -6.22 -8.47
N ARG A 726 58.66 -6.97 -7.98
CA ARG A 726 58.19 -8.22 -8.57
C ARG A 726 57.56 -8.01 -9.94
N GLU A 727 56.68 -7.02 -10.08
CA GLU A 727 56.08 -6.69 -11.38
C GLU A 727 57.13 -6.30 -12.42
N ILE A 728 58.12 -5.51 -12.03
CA ILE A 728 59.24 -5.11 -12.91
C ILE A 728 60.03 -6.35 -13.32
N ALA A 729 60.33 -7.26 -12.38
CA ALA A 729 61.01 -8.51 -12.68
C ALA A 729 60.19 -9.43 -13.62
N ALA A 730 58.87 -9.53 -13.40
CA ALA A 730 57.97 -10.30 -14.26
C ALA A 730 57.88 -9.70 -15.67
N LYS A 731 57.73 -8.37 -15.79
CA LYS A 731 57.73 -7.64 -17.07
C LYS A 731 59.08 -7.78 -17.80
N ALA A 732 60.20 -7.79 -17.07
CA ALA A 732 61.53 -8.04 -17.63
C ALA A 732 61.71 -9.49 -18.12
N ALA A 733 61.21 -10.48 -17.36
CA ALA A 733 61.23 -11.89 -17.75
C ALA A 733 60.33 -12.18 -18.97
N ALA A 734 59.20 -11.49 -19.10
CA ALA A 734 58.29 -11.59 -20.25
C ALA A 734 58.90 -11.05 -21.55
N LYS A 735 59.74 -10.00 -21.47
CA LYS A 735 60.50 -9.47 -22.64
C LYS A 735 61.60 -10.40 -23.15
N GLY A 736 62.00 -11.43 -22.39
CA GLY A 736 63.11 -12.33 -22.72
C GLY A 736 62.73 -13.68 -23.34
N LYS A 737 61.44 -14.08 -23.37
CA LYS A 737 61.02 -15.42 -23.85
C LYS A 737 60.19 -15.33 -25.14
N LYS A 738 60.69 -15.92 -26.23
CA LYS A 738 59.83 -16.35 -27.36
C LYS A 738 58.93 -17.50 -26.88
N LYS A 739 57.62 -17.25 -26.85
CA LYS A 739 56.48 -18.16 -26.54
C LYS A 739 56.81 -19.44 -25.73
N PRO A 740 56.40 -19.53 -24.46
CA PRO A 740 56.22 -20.82 -23.80
C PRO A 740 54.84 -21.40 -24.12
N ALA A 741 54.78 -22.73 -24.20
CA ALA A 741 53.57 -23.53 -24.34
C ALA A 741 52.62 -23.39 -23.13
N GLU A 742 51.33 -23.63 -23.38
CA GLU A 742 50.21 -23.68 -22.43
C GLU A 742 50.43 -24.67 -21.28
N SER A 743 51.23 -24.26 -20.30
CA SER A 743 51.28 -24.88 -18.97
C SER A 743 50.79 -23.85 -17.96
N ALA A 744 50.00 -24.32 -17.00
CA ALA A 744 49.18 -23.56 -16.06
C ALA A 744 49.81 -22.23 -15.61
N LYS A 745 49.02 -21.15 -15.66
CA LYS A 745 49.38 -19.86 -15.04
C LYS A 745 49.45 -20.07 -13.52
N GLU A 746 50.60 -20.50 -13.01
CA GLU A 746 50.87 -20.44 -11.57
C GLU A 746 50.87 -18.95 -11.16
N HIS A 747 49.84 -18.56 -10.41
CA HIS A 747 49.79 -17.23 -9.82
C HIS A 747 50.89 -17.14 -8.76
N PRO A 748 51.75 -16.13 -8.83
CA PRO A 748 52.91 -16.10 -7.97
C PRO A 748 52.43 -15.62 -6.57
N PRO A 749 52.87 -16.27 -5.46
CA PRO A 749 52.23 -16.12 -4.15
C PRO A 749 52.28 -14.70 -3.59
N HIS A 750 51.35 -14.32 -2.73
CA HIS A 750 51.30 -12.96 -2.16
C HIS A 750 52.52 -12.59 -1.30
N ILE A 751 52.77 -11.29 -1.19
CA ILE A 751 53.81 -10.74 -0.32
C ILE A 751 53.28 -10.69 1.10
N ARG A 752 53.94 -11.38 2.02
CA ARG A 752 53.56 -11.48 3.43
C ARG A 752 53.97 -10.25 4.23
N LYS A 753 53.38 -9.10 3.92
CA LYS A 753 53.45 -7.85 4.71
C LYS A 753 52.09 -7.18 4.80
N GLY A 754 51.85 -6.40 5.84
CA GLY A 754 50.51 -5.85 6.13
C GLY A 754 49.52 -6.98 6.46
N ASP A 755 48.23 -6.77 6.22
CA ASP A 755 47.20 -7.76 6.57
C ASP A 755 46.01 -7.71 5.61
N MET A 756 46.05 -8.54 4.56
CA MET A 756 45.03 -8.50 3.51
C MET A 756 43.62 -8.89 4.00
N VAL A 757 43.51 -9.68 5.08
CA VAL A 757 42.21 -10.08 5.65
C VAL A 757 41.59 -8.92 6.42
N PHE A 758 42.37 -8.29 7.30
CA PHE A 758 41.91 -7.12 8.06
C PHE A 758 41.58 -5.96 7.14
N GLU A 759 42.41 -5.69 6.14
CA GLU A 759 42.18 -4.62 5.15
C GLU A 759 40.85 -4.79 4.40
N ASN A 760 40.57 -5.99 3.89
CA ASN A 760 39.30 -6.27 3.21
C ASN A 760 38.12 -6.10 4.17
N ALA A 761 38.27 -6.52 5.43
CA ALA A 761 37.21 -6.42 6.43
C ALA A 761 36.87 -4.97 6.81
N VAL A 762 37.87 -4.08 6.91
CA VAL A 762 37.69 -2.65 7.17
C VAL A 762 36.99 -1.96 5.99
N LEU A 763 37.43 -2.24 4.75
CA LEU A 763 36.79 -1.67 3.57
C LEU A 763 35.32 -2.13 3.41
N PHE A 764 35.05 -3.42 3.62
CA PHE A 764 33.67 -3.92 3.62
C PHE A 764 32.82 -3.23 4.69
N PHE A 765 33.36 -3.05 5.91
CA PHE A 765 32.63 -2.40 7.00
C PHE A 765 32.19 -0.99 6.60
N ARG A 766 33.13 -0.17 6.10
CA ARG A 766 32.84 1.18 5.60
C ARG A 766 31.78 1.17 4.51
N ASP A 767 31.95 0.34 3.48
CA ASP A 767 31.09 0.34 2.30
C ASP A 767 29.67 -0.13 2.66
N ALA A 768 29.53 -1.19 3.46
CA ALA A 768 28.24 -1.71 3.89
C ALA A 768 27.52 -0.75 4.86
N LEU A 769 28.25 0.02 5.69
CA LEU A 769 27.66 1.07 6.52
C LEU A 769 27.03 2.18 5.66
N LEU A 770 27.68 2.58 4.56
CA LEU A 770 27.11 3.56 3.62
C LEU A 770 25.80 3.03 2.99
N THR A 771 25.78 1.76 2.57
CA THR A 771 24.57 1.11 2.05
C THR A 771 23.44 1.10 3.09
N ARG A 772 23.75 0.78 4.35
CA ARG A 772 22.75 0.74 5.44
C ARG A 772 22.21 2.14 5.76
N GLU A 773 23.10 3.12 5.88
CA GLU A 773 22.72 4.51 6.14
C GLU A 773 21.84 5.08 5.02
N PHE A 774 22.11 4.73 3.77
CA PHE A 774 21.28 5.15 2.63
C PHE A 774 19.84 4.63 2.78
N ALA A 775 19.69 3.36 3.16
CA ALA A 775 18.38 2.78 3.43
C ALA A 775 17.68 3.46 4.62
N ASP A 776 18.40 3.72 5.71
CA ASP A 776 17.85 4.40 6.89
C ASP A 776 17.44 5.85 6.58
N ALA A 777 18.23 6.57 5.76
CA ALA A 777 17.92 7.92 5.29
C ALA A 777 16.64 7.94 4.46
N ILE A 778 16.48 7.00 3.51
CA ILE A 778 15.24 6.83 2.73
C ILE A 778 14.05 6.62 3.66
N LYS A 779 14.11 5.65 4.59
CA LYS A 779 12.97 5.36 5.47
C LYS A 779 12.57 6.58 6.29
N SER A 780 13.56 7.32 6.80
CA SER A 780 13.31 8.54 7.58
C SER A 780 12.81 9.73 6.75
N GLY A 781 12.88 9.67 5.41
CA GLY A 781 12.52 10.78 4.54
C GLY A 781 13.54 11.92 4.57
N ASP A 782 14.83 11.63 4.72
CA ASP A 782 15.89 12.65 4.82
C ASP A 782 16.75 12.69 3.55
N SER A 783 16.37 13.56 2.62
CA SER A 783 17.05 13.71 1.33
C SER A 783 18.44 14.33 1.46
N GLY A 784 18.72 15.13 2.50
CA GLY A 784 20.04 15.72 2.71
C GLY A 784 21.08 14.67 3.09
N ARG A 785 20.70 13.69 3.94
CA ARG A 785 21.55 12.51 4.24
C ARG A 785 21.82 11.68 2.98
N ILE A 786 20.82 11.50 2.13
CA ILE A 786 20.96 10.80 0.84
C ILE A 786 22.00 11.50 -0.05
N VAL A 787 21.92 12.81 -0.22
CA VAL A 787 22.85 13.58 -1.08
C VAL A 787 24.31 13.40 -0.64
N ILE A 788 24.59 13.36 0.66
CA ILE A 788 25.95 13.13 1.18
C ILE A 788 26.49 11.76 0.76
N ILE A 789 25.66 10.73 0.81
CA ILE A 789 26.03 9.37 0.38
C ILE A 789 26.23 9.33 -1.14
N LEU A 790 25.36 9.98 -1.92
CA LEU A 790 25.49 10.04 -3.38
C LEU A 790 26.82 10.67 -3.83
N ARG A 791 27.37 11.62 -3.06
CA ARG A 791 28.71 12.20 -3.31
C ARG A 791 29.82 11.16 -3.17
N LEU A 792 29.73 10.30 -2.18
CA LEU A 792 30.69 9.18 -2.02
C LEU A 792 30.48 8.10 -3.09
N TRP A 793 29.23 7.82 -3.44
CA TRP A 793 28.89 6.88 -4.50
C TRP A 793 29.31 7.34 -5.89
N ALA A 794 29.41 8.65 -6.15
CA ALA A 794 30.02 9.17 -7.38
C ALA A 794 31.43 8.59 -7.60
N PHE A 795 32.19 8.43 -6.52
CA PHE A 795 33.50 7.77 -6.54
C PHE A 795 33.36 6.25 -6.50
N SER A 796 32.59 5.68 -5.57
CA SER A 796 32.45 4.22 -5.41
C SER A 796 32.01 3.54 -6.72
N TYR A 797 30.97 4.04 -7.38
CA TYR A 797 30.51 3.53 -8.67
C TYR A 797 31.61 3.56 -9.73
N ARG A 798 32.43 4.62 -9.75
CA ARG A 798 33.53 4.71 -10.70
C ARG A 798 34.60 3.65 -10.39
N GLY A 799 34.95 3.48 -9.12
CA GLY A 799 36.01 2.56 -8.69
C GLY A 799 35.64 1.09 -8.75
N ASN A 800 34.35 0.76 -8.68
CA ASN A 800 33.85 -0.61 -8.79
C ASN A 800 33.29 -0.96 -10.20
N GLY A 801 33.46 -0.09 -11.20
CA GLY A 801 33.13 -0.37 -12.60
C GLY A 801 31.75 0.11 -13.08
N ARG A 802 30.88 0.62 -12.21
CA ARG A 802 29.53 1.15 -12.54
C ARG A 802 29.59 2.56 -13.13
N THR A 803 30.28 2.70 -14.25
CA THR A 803 30.63 3.99 -14.85
C THR A 803 29.40 4.83 -15.25
N LYS A 804 28.29 4.19 -15.66
CA LYS A 804 27.02 4.86 -16.00
C LYS A 804 26.39 5.54 -14.78
N TYR A 805 26.31 4.84 -13.66
CA TYR A 805 25.84 5.42 -12.40
C TYR A 805 26.79 6.50 -11.89
N ALA A 806 28.11 6.31 -12.01
CA ALA A 806 29.08 7.35 -11.67
C ALA A 806 28.87 8.63 -12.49
N HIS A 807 28.60 8.50 -13.79
CA HIS A 807 28.30 9.64 -14.65
C HIS A 807 26.96 10.31 -14.29
N GLU A 808 25.94 9.52 -13.97
CA GLU A 808 24.65 10.05 -13.50
C GLU A 808 24.80 10.83 -12.18
N MET A 809 25.68 10.38 -11.27
CA MET A 809 26.01 11.13 -10.06
C MET A 809 26.59 12.52 -10.37
N LEU A 810 27.43 12.67 -11.41
CA LEU A 810 27.93 13.98 -11.82
C LEU A 810 26.80 14.92 -12.27
N HIS A 811 25.83 14.41 -13.04
CA HIS A 811 24.67 15.19 -13.47
C HIS A 811 23.84 15.67 -12.28
N ILE A 812 23.46 14.76 -11.38
CA ILE A 812 22.59 15.13 -10.27
C ILE A 812 23.29 16.05 -9.25
N LEU A 813 24.58 15.83 -8.98
CA LEU A 813 25.36 16.72 -8.10
C LEU A 813 25.55 18.11 -8.72
N HIS A 814 25.88 18.18 -10.01
CA HIS A 814 25.95 19.46 -10.72
C HIS A 814 24.60 20.19 -10.72
N ASN A 815 23.53 19.44 -10.91
CA ASN A 815 22.17 19.97 -10.83
C ASN A 815 21.85 20.57 -9.47
N LEU A 816 22.10 19.83 -8.39
CA LEU A 816 21.84 20.25 -7.02
C LEU A 816 22.71 21.44 -6.57
N ILE A 817 23.96 21.52 -7.03
CA ILE A 817 24.95 22.49 -6.51
C ILE A 817 25.04 23.74 -7.40
N CYS A 818 24.99 23.58 -8.72
CA CYS A 818 25.36 24.63 -9.67
C CYS A 818 24.24 25.05 -10.62
N VAL A 819 23.28 24.17 -10.94
CA VAL A 819 22.33 24.41 -12.05
C VAL A 819 20.93 24.76 -11.57
N TRP A 820 20.35 24.02 -10.63
CA TRP A 820 19.00 24.30 -10.15
C TRP A 820 18.99 25.54 -9.28
N THR A 821 17.89 26.30 -9.36
CA THR A 821 17.68 27.40 -8.40
C THR A 821 17.50 26.82 -7.01
N ASN A 822 17.75 27.61 -5.95
CA ASN A 822 17.59 27.15 -4.57
C ASN A 822 16.17 26.61 -4.31
N GLU A 823 15.17 27.25 -4.91
CA GLU A 823 13.78 26.86 -4.78
C GLU A 823 13.47 25.55 -5.50
N LEU A 824 14.01 25.34 -6.72
CA LEU A 824 13.83 24.08 -7.45
C LEU A 824 14.60 22.93 -6.78
N ARG A 825 15.83 23.18 -6.30
CA ARG A 825 16.60 22.23 -5.48
C ARG A 825 15.76 21.78 -4.29
N TYR A 826 15.20 22.73 -3.52
CA TYR A 826 14.34 22.41 -2.39
C TYR A 826 13.13 21.56 -2.80
N ILE A 827 12.44 21.93 -3.88
CA ILE A 827 11.29 21.14 -4.38
C ILE A 827 11.69 19.72 -4.74
N VAL A 828 12.81 19.52 -5.42
CA VAL A 828 13.29 18.17 -5.77
C VAL A 828 13.60 17.36 -4.51
N LEU A 829 14.35 17.93 -3.55
CA LEU A 829 14.69 17.21 -2.31
C LEU A 829 13.46 16.87 -1.45
N GLN A 830 12.43 17.72 -1.47
CA GLN A 830 11.16 17.47 -0.79
C GLN A 830 10.25 16.45 -1.50
N ASN A 831 10.61 16.05 -2.72
CA ASN A 831 9.81 15.17 -3.58
C ASN A 831 10.64 14.07 -4.25
N TRP A 832 11.81 13.73 -3.73
CA TRP A 832 12.64 12.64 -4.26
C TRP A 832 12.15 11.26 -3.75
N LEU A 833 11.43 11.29 -2.62
CA LEU A 833 10.84 10.13 -1.96
C LEU A 833 9.31 10.30 -1.90
N ALA A 834 8.61 9.18 -1.87
CA ALA A 834 7.16 9.12 -1.69
C ALA A 834 6.83 8.40 -0.37
N ASN A 835 5.73 8.77 0.28
CA ASN A 835 5.19 8.07 1.44
C ASN A 835 3.72 7.69 1.18
N PRO A 836 3.47 6.56 0.50
CA PRO A 836 2.10 6.13 0.17
C PRO A 836 1.23 5.84 1.39
N GLN A 837 1.86 5.58 2.56
CA GLN A 837 1.16 5.24 3.80
C GLN A 837 0.83 6.46 4.67
N GLY A 838 1.59 7.55 4.54
CA GLY A 838 1.52 8.70 5.45
C GLY A 838 2.00 8.42 6.87
N LYS A 839 2.88 7.42 7.07
CA LYS A 839 3.40 7.02 8.38
C LYS A 839 4.84 7.47 8.57
N ILE A 840 5.26 7.62 9.84
CA ILE A 840 6.65 7.86 10.21
C ILE A 840 7.51 6.66 9.77
N LYS A 841 8.73 6.91 9.32
CA LYS A 841 9.69 5.89 8.85
C LYS A 841 9.17 5.01 7.68
N ALA A 842 8.23 5.52 6.87
CA ALA A 842 7.57 4.78 5.78
C ALA A 842 7.76 5.41 4.39
N PHE A 843 8.79 6.23 4.22
CA PHE A 843 9.17 6.77 2.92
C PHE A 843 9.84 5.68 2.05
N VAL A 844 9.64 5.77 0.75
CA VAL A 844 10.14 4.87 -0.29
C VAL A 844 10.57 5.67 -1.52
N GLU A 845 11.45 5.10 -2.33
CA GLU A 845 11.93 5.70 -3.57
C GLU A 845 10.83 5.76 -4.63
N ILE A 846 10.83 6.80 -5.46
CA ILE A 846 9.79 7.02 -6.48
C ILE A 846 9.80 5.94 -7.56
N ASP A 847 10.98 5.55 -8.03
CA ASP A 847 11.13 4.49 -9.02
C ASP A 847 10.72 3.12 -8.46
N LEU A 848 10.92 2.88 -7.16
CA LEU A 848 10.38 1.70 -6.48
C LEU A 848 8.84 1.71 -6.42
N VAL A 849 8.21 2.87 -6.22
CA VAL A 849 6.73 2.99 -6.29
C VAL A 849 6.22 2.64 -7.68
N GLN A 850 6.90 3.11 -8.74
CA GLN A 850 6.54 2.76 -10.11
C GLN A 850 6.71 1.25 -10.36
N GLU A 851 7.80 0.65 -9.87
CA GLU A 851 8.04 -0.79 -10.00
C GLU A 851 6.98 -1.63 -9.26
N HIS A 852 6.50 -1.18 -8.10
CA HIS A 852 5.36 -1.83 -7.43
C HIS A 852 4.09 -1.78 -8.28
N LEU A 853 3.78 -0.62 -8.87
CA LEU A 853 2.61 -0.50 -9.74
C LEU A 853 2.75 -1.41 -10.96
N ASN A 854 3.94 -1.50 -11.54
CA ASN A 854 4.26 -2.44 -12.62
C ASN A 854 4.05 -3.88 -12.19
N PHE A 855 4.51 -4.28 -11.01
CA PHE A 855 4.31 -5.62 -10.47
C PHE A 855 2.82 -6.01 -10.38
N TRP A 856 1.98 -5.13 -9.81
CA TRP A 856 0.53 -5.37 -9.72
C TRP A 856 -0.10 -5.55 -11.10
N ILE A 857 0.31 -4.74 -12.07
CA ILE A 857 -0.13 -4.87 -13.46
C ILE A 857 0.33 -6.20 -14.06
N LYS A 858 1.62 -6.56 -13.91
CA LYS A 858 2.23 -7.79 -14.47
C LYS A 858 1.67 -9.08 -13.88
N LYS A 859 1.48 -9.15 -12.54
CA LYS A 859 1.15 -10.40 -11.85
C LYS A 859 -0.34 -10.57 -11.53
N ILE A 860 -1.07 -9.48 -11.27
CA ILE A 860 -2.44 -9.55 -10.76
C ILE A 860 -3.45 -9.12 -11.82
N TYR A 861 -3.16 -8.04 -12.55
CA TYR A 861 -4.10 -7.49 -13.53
C TYR A 861 -3.84 -7.92 -14.97
N LYS A 862 -2.73 -8.61 -15.25
CA LYS A 862 -2.47 -9.22 -16.55
C LYS A 862 -3.57 -10.23 -16.84
N ALA A 863 -4.30 -10.01 -17.93
CA ALA A 863 -5.34 -10.92 -18.37
C ALA A 863 -4.71 -12.15 -19.04
N ASP A 864 -5.09 -13.34 -18.60
CA ASP A 864 -4.64 -14.59 -19.22
C ASP A 864 -5.40 -14.92 -20.52
N GLY A 865 -4.68 -15.47 -21.50
CA GLY A 865 -5.24 -16.00 -22.74
C GLY A 865 -5.80 -14.93 -23.68
N ALA A 866 -6.95 -15.18 -24.30
CA ALA A 866 -7.53 -14.31 -25.34
C ALA A 866 -8.00 -12.92 -24.86
N GLY A 867 -7.91 -12.65 -23.55
CA GLY A 867 -8.18 -11.34 -22.95
C GLY A 867 -6.94 -10.46 -22.77
N HIS A 868 -5.75 -10.98 -23.07
CA HIS A 868 -4.49 -10.23 -23.04
C HIS A 868 -4.52 -9.12 -24.10
N SER A 869 -4.56 -7.86 -23.67
CA SER A 869 -4.42 -6.71 -24.56
C SER A 869 -3.96 -5.47 -23.82
N TRP A 870 -3.24 -4.60 -24.52
CA TRP A 870 -2.89 -3.27 -24.03
C TRP A 870 -4.11 -2.40 -23.74
N ASP A 871 -5.22 -2.57 -24.48
CA ASP A 871 -6.50 -1.92 -24.17
C ASP A 871 -7.02 -2.26 -22.77
N TRP A 872 -6.84 -3.51 -22.32
CA TRP A 872 -7.21 -3.93 -20.98
C TRP A 872 -6.29 -3.32 -19.93
N LEU A 873 -4.98 -3.32 -20.17
CA LEU A 873 -4.00 -2.71 -19.27
C LEU A 873 -4.24 -1.20 -19.15
N ALA A 874 -4.44 -0.49 -20.25
CA ALA A 874 -4.80 0.93 -20.29
C ALA A 874 -6.09 1.25 -19.51
N LEU A 875 -7.04 0.30 -19.43
CA LEU A 875 -8.26 0.44 -18.64
C LEU A 875 -8.01 0.26 -17.12
N VAL A 876 -7.19 -0.71 -16.73
CA VAL A 876 -7.00 -1.08 -15.31
C VAL A 876 -5.88 -0.29 -14.63
N SER A 877 -4.80 0.06 -15.33
CA SER A 877 -3.62 0.74 -14.75
C SER A 877 -3.96 2.00 -13.96
N PRO A 878 -4.84 2.91 -14.44
CA PRO A 878 -5.21 4.11 -13.67
C PRO A 878 -5.95 3.84 -12.36
N CYS A 879 -6.46 2.61 -12.18
CA CYS A 879 -7.23 2.21 -11.00
C CYS A 879 -6.40 1.42 -9.99
N VAL A 880 -5.17 1.01 -10.33
CA VAL A 880 -4.36 0.03 -9.56
C VAL A 880 -4.25 0.41 -8.09
N ASP A 881 -3.94 1.66 -7.76
CA ASP A 881 -3.77 2.08 -6.37
C ASP A 881 -5.09 1.96 -5.58
N ILE A 882 -6.22 2.38 -6.16
CA ILE A 882 -7.55 2.26 -5.52
C ILE A 882 -7.96 0.80 -5.35
N LEU A 883 -7.69 -0.04 -6.37
CA LEU A 883 -7.99 -1.47 -6.32
C LEU A 883 -7.17 -2.18 -5.23
N ARG A 884 -5.90 -1.79 -5.06
CA ARG A 884 -5.03 -2.26 -3.98
C ARG A 884 -5.56 -1.83 -2.61
N GLN A 885 -5.88 -0.55 -2.44
CA GLN A 885 -6.47 -0.03 -1.20
C GLN A 885 -7.79 -0.75 -0.85
N LEU A 886 -8.62 -1.07 -1.85
CA LEU A 886 -9.84 -1.86 -1.67
C LEU A 886 -9.52 -3.28 -1.17
N ALA A 887 -8.54 -3.95 -1.77
CA ALA A 887 -8.13 -5.30 -1.38
C ALA A 887 -7.63 -5.33 0.08
N THR A 888 -6.70 -4.44 0.44
CA THR A 888 -6.19 -4.31 1.81
C THR A 888 -7.31 -4.07 2.81
N ARG A 889 -8.22 -3.14 2.50
CA ARG A 889 -9.33 -2.81 3.41
C ARG A 889 -10.28 -3.99 3.63
N MET A 890 -10.63 -4.68 2.56
CA MET A 890 -11.52 -5.85 2.65
C MET A 890 -10.90 -6.95 3.52
N ASN A 891 -9.58 -7.16 3.42
CA ASN A 891 -8.85 -8.11 4.27
C ASN A 891 -8.89 -7.71 5.75
N VAL A 892 -8.64 -6.42 6.04
CA VAL A 892 -8.71 -5.86 7.42
C VAL A 892 -10.11 -5.99 8.00
N GLU A 893 -11.16 -5.63 7.26
CA GLU A 893 -12.53 -5.61 7.76
C GLU A 893 -13.13 -7.01 7.95
N LEU A 894 -12.78 -7.97 7.09
CA LEU A 894 -13.28 -9.35 7.16
C LEU A 894 -12.45 -10.25 8.09
N GLY A 895 -11.32 -9.75 8.60
CA GLY A 895 -10.49 -10.42 9.61
C GLY A 895 -9.89 -11.72 9.09
N THR A 896 -9.30 -11.69 7.88
CA THR A 896 -8.58 -12.84 7.34
C THR A 896 -7.44 -13.21 8.28
N ARG A 897 -7.33 -14.50 8.64
CA ARG A 897 -6.18 -15.06 9.38
C ARG A 897 -4.90 -15.15 8.53
N GLN A 898 -4.93 -14.60 7.31
CA GLN A 898 -3.73 -14.42 6.52
C GLN A 898 -3.06 -13.16 7.07
N GLY A 899 -1.92 -13.34 7.73
CA GLY A 899 -1.10 -12.20 8.15
C GLY A 899 -0.83 -11.33 6.93
N SER A 900 -1.20 -10.04 7.01
CA SER A 900 -0.79 -9.05 6.01
C SER A 900 0.69 -8.68 6.14
N LYS A 901 1.32 -9.12 7.23
CA LYS A 901 2.73 -8.91 7.57
C LYS A 901 3.44 -10.24 7.46
N HIS A 902 4.52 -10.31 6.69
CA HIS A 902 5.47 -11.40 6.85
C HIS A 902 6.09 -11.27 8.24
N ALA A 903 6.14 -12.36 9.01
CA ALA A 903 6.97 -12.39 10.19
C ALA A 903 8.40 -12.11 9.73
N THR A 904 9.03 -11.07 10.27
CA THR A 904 10.44 -10.78 10.02
C THR A 904 11.23 -12.02 10.42
N PRO A 905 12.03 -12.62 9.52
CA PRO A 905 12.84 -13.78 9.87
C PRO A 905 13.74 -13.43 11.06
N ASP A 906 13.82 -14.33 12.04
CA ASP A 906 14.75 -14.18 13.15
C ASP A 906 16.18 -14.42 12.65
N LEU A 907 17.01 -13.39 12.71
CA LEU A 907 18.41 -13.42 12.26
C LEU A 907 19.39 -13.78 13.39
N ALA A 908 18.93 -14.02 14.62
CA ALA A 908 19.81 -14.22 15.76
C ALA A 908 20.81 -15.38 15.54
N ALA A 909 20.36 -16.50 14.97
CA ALA A 909 21.22 -17.65 14.67
C ALA A 909 22.26 -17.34 13.59
N ASP A 910 21.86 -16.68 12.50
CA ASP A 910 22.76 -16.26 11.41
C ASP A 910 23.85 -15.32 11.94
N ILE A 911 23.45 -14.33 12.73
CA ILE A 911 24.36 -13.34 13.34
C ILE A 911 25.36 -14.04 14.26
N ALA A 912 24.88 -14.91 15.16
CA ALA A 912 25.74 -15.64 16.09
C ALA A 912 26.75 -16.55 15.36
N ALA A 913 26.33 -17.24 14.30
CA ALA A 913 27.23 -18.08 13.49
C ALA A 913 28.33 -17.26 12.81
N LEU A 914 27.98 -16.10 12.25
CA LEU A 914 28.96 -15.21 11.64
C LEU A 914 29.89 -14.55 12.68
N MET A 915 29.38 -14.15 13.85
CA MET A 915 30.23 -13.64 14.94
C MET A 915 31.26 -14.67 15.39
N ALA A 916 30.85 -15.94 15.56
CA ALA A 916 31.76 -17.03 15.90
C ALA A 916 32.84 -17.24 14.81
N SER A 917 32.45 -17.19 13.53
CA SER A 917 33.38 -17.27 12.40
C SER A 917 34.38 -16.10 12.37
N LEU A 918 33.92 -14.88 12.65
CA LEU A 918 34.78 -13.69 12.68
C LEU A 918 35.81 -13.77 13.82
N ASP A 919 35.40 -14.28 14.98
CA ASP A 919 36.24 -14.50 16.16
C ASP A 919 37.26 -15.62 15.93
N GLU A 920 36.82 -16.79 15.46
CA GLU A 920 37.69 -17.95 15.18
C GLU A 920 38.84 -17.60 14.23
N HIS A 921 38.56 -16.75 13.24
CA HIS A 921 39.54 -16.33 12.24
C HIS A 921 40.25 -15.01 12.58
N GLU A 922 39.92 -14.41 13.72
CA GLU A 922 40.49 -13.15 14.22
C GLU A 922 40.48 -12.06 13.13
N VAL A 923 39.36 -11.91 12.43
CA VAL A 923 39.23 -11.06 11.23
C VAL A 923 39.51 -9.59 11.53
N TYR A 924 39.09 -9.11 12.70
CA TYR A 924 39.26 -7.73 13.16
C TYR A 924 40.43 -7.52 14.13
N VAL A 925 41.34 -8.49 14.24
CA VAL A 925 42.59 -8.35 15.01
C VAL A 925 43.74 -8.27 14.01
N GLU A 926 44.48 -7.17 13.96
CA GLU A 926 45.58 -6.98 13.00
C GLU A 926 46.70 -8.03 13.20
N LYS A 927 47.08 -8.72 12.12
CA LYS A 927 48.14 -9.73 12.08
C LYS A 927 49.07 -9.50 10.90
N GLU A 928 50.30 -9.11 11.22
CA GLU A 928 51.33 -8.87 10.21
C GLU A 928 51.61 -10.13 9.37
N GLY A 929 51.56 -9.96 8.05
CA GLY A 929 51.89 -10.99 7.06
C GLY A 929 50.73 -11.91 6.67
N ARG A 930 49.49 -11.64 7.10
CA ARG A 930 48.30 -12.37 6.61
C ARG A 930 48.03 -12.04 5.15
N VAL A 931 47.82 -13.08 4.34
CA VAL A 931 47.58 -12.98 2.91
C VAL A 931 46.37 -13.82 2.50
N LEU A 932 45.71 -13.43 1.40
CA LEU A 932 44.63 -14.19 0.78
C LEU A 932 45.20 -15.36 -0.05
N ASP A 933 44.31 -16.08 -0.75
CA ASP A 933 44.69 -17.09 -1.72
C ASP A 933 45.51 -16.51 -2.87
N ASP A 934 46.49 -17.27 -3.40
CA ASP A 934 47.49 -16.76 -4.37
C ASP A 934 46.91 -16.16 -5.66
N ASP A 935 45.68 -16.52 -6.02
CA ASP A 935 44.96 -16.01 -7.19
C ASP A 935 43.80 -15.05 -6.84
N GLU A 936 43.64 -14.69 -5.57
CA GLU A 936 42.67 -13.72 -5.07
C GLU A 936 43.33 -12.35 -4.83
N LYS A 937 42.74 -11.27 -5.32
CA LYS A 937 43.27 -9.92 -5.10
C LYS A 937 42.62 -9.30 -3.86
N PRO A 938 43.33 -8.44 -3.10
CA PRO A 938 42.69 -7.60 -2.09
C PRO A 938 41.56 -6.78 -2.71
N ALA A 939 40.49 -6.57 -1.94
CA ALA A 939 39.37 -5.73 -2.35
C ALA A 939 39.88 -4.31 -2.63
N PRO A 940 39.58 -3.70 -3.79
CA PRO A 940 39.97 -2.32 -4.05
C PRO A 940 39.25 -1.38 -3.09
N ASP A 941 39.90 -0.28 -2.71
CA ASP A 941 39.16 0.84 -2.11
C ASP A 941 38.42 1.58 -3.23
N ALA A 942 37.15 1.20 -3.47
CA ALA A 942 36.37 1.71 -4.59
C ALA A 942 36.24 3.24 -4.59
N ILE A 943 36.14 3.88 -3.41
CA ILE A 943 36.06 5.34 -3.30
C ILE A 943 37.39 5.98 -3.73
N SER A 944 38.52 5.55 -3.15
CA SER A 944 39.83 6.13 -3.50
C SER A 944 40.22 5.85 -4.96
N VAL A 945 39.96 4.63 -5.45
CA VAL A 945 40.20 4.25 -6.85
C VAL A 945 39.34 5.09 -7.78
N GLY A 946 38.06 5.27 -7.46
CA GLY A 946 37.13 6.09 -8.25
C GLY A 946 37.50 7.56 -8.27
N MET A 947 37.91 8.13 -7.12
CA MET A 947 38.40 9.51 -7.01
C MET A 947 39.66 9.72 -7.85
N ALA A 948 40.61 8.78 -7.80
CA ALA A 948 41.80 8.82 -8.64
C ALA A 948 41.44 8.70 -10.13
N ALA A 949 40.51 7.81 -10.50
CA ALA A 949 40.05 7.63 -11.87
C ALA A 949 39.26 8.85 -12.41
N LEU A 950 38.63 9.63 -11.53
CA LEU A 950 37.94 10.86 -11.90
C LEU A 950 38.91 12.02 -12.18
N THR A 951 40.10 11.99 -11.58
CA THR A 951 41.08 13.10 -11.60
C THR A 951 42.32 12.82 -12.45
N HIS A 952 42.67 11.56 -12.71
CA HIS A 952 43.84 11.18 -13.48
C HIS A 952 43.46 10.58 -14.85
N GLY A 953 43.92 11.22 -15.93
CA GLY A 953 43.76 10.75 -17.31
C GLY A 953 44.95 11.16 -18.17
N THR A 954 45.26 10.40 -19.22
CA THR A 954 46.40 10.65 -20.12
C THR A 954 46.14 11.77 -21.15
N THR A 955 44.87 12.16 -21.35
CA THR A 955 44.46 13.17 -22.35
C THR A 955 43.29 14.04 -21.87
N THR A 956 42.22 13.46 -21.32
CA THR A 956 41.05 14.13 -20.70
C THR A 956 40.61 13.35 -19.46
N THR A 957 40.03 14.02 -18.45
CA THR A 957 39.45 13.36 -17.27
C THR A 957 37.93 13.25 -17.43
N PRO A 958 37.25 12.28 -16.80
CA PRO A 958 35.80 12.15 -16.94
C PRO A 958 35.02 13.37 -16.44
N LEU A 959 35.54 14.05 -15.40
CA LEU A 959 34.99 15.32 -14.93
C LEU A 959 35.17 16.45 -15.97
N ALA A 960 36.32 16.49 -16.65
CA ALA A 960 36.56 17.46 -17.72
C ALA A 960 35.65 17.20 -18.93
N GLU A 961 35.45 15.94 -19.30
CA GLU A 961 34.52 15.54 -20.39
C GLU A 961 33.08 15.92 -20.06
N PHE A 962 32.63 15.64 -18.83
CA PHE A 962 31.32 16.07 -18.34
C PHE A 962 31.14 17.60 -18.46
N ASN A 963 32.11 18.38 -17.97
CA ASN A 963 32.06 19.83 -18.02
C ASN A 963 32.09 20.38 -19.46
N GLN A 964 32.87 19.75 -20.35
CA GLN A 964 32.90 20.11 -21.76
C GLN A 964 31.54 19.87 -22.42
N GLN A 965 30.89 18.73 -22.14
CA GLN A 965 29.56 18.43 -22.64
C GLN A 965 28.52 19.43 -22.13
N PHE A 966 28.57 19.76 -20.84
CA PHE A 966 27.69 20.78 -20.26
C PHE A 966 27.87 22.14 -20.95
N GLU A 967 29.12 22.56 -21.21
CA GLU A 967 29.39 23.84 -21.89
C GLU A 967 28.79 23.86 -23.30
N VAL A 968 28.94 22.79 -24.07
CA VAL A 968 28.34 22.67 -25.41
C VAL A 968 26.81 22.80 -25.33
N LEU A 969 26.17 22.18 -24.34
CA LEU A 969 24.72 22.29 -24.14
C LEU A 969 24.29 23.70 -23.75
N ARG A 970 25.09 24.37 -22.90
CA ARG A 970 24.87 25.75 -22.49
C ARG A 970 24.97 26.71 -23.69
N GLU A 971 25.94 26.50 -24.58
CA GLU A 971 26.08 27.27 -25.82
C GLU A 971 24.91 27.03 -26.77
N ARG A 972 24.49 25.76 -26.97
CA ARG A 972 23.32 25.42 -27.81
C ARG A 972 22.05 26.12 -27.35
N ARG A 973 21.85 26.30 -26.04
CA ARG A 973 20.69 27.06 -25.48
C ARG A 973 20.67 28.54 -25.86
N ARG A 974 21.80 29.12 -26.29
CA ARG A 974 21.92 30.50 -26.76
C ARG A 974 21.73 30.65 -28.27
N LEU A 975 21.82 29.55 -29.02
CA LEU A 975 21.66 29.57 -30.48
C LEU A 975 20.18 29.73 -30.86
N THR A 976 19.93 30.37 -31.99
CA THR A 976 18.61 30.38 -32.62
C THR A 976 18.31 28.96 -33.14
N PRO A 977 17.17 28.36 -32.79
CA PRO A 977 16.81 27.02 -33.25
C PRO A 977 16.76 26.90 -34.78
N VAL A 978 17.14 25.73 -35.30
CA VAL A 978 17.06 25.42 -36.73
C VAL A 978 15.63 25.56 -37.27
N ALA A 979 14.62 25.12 -36.52
CA ALA A 979 13.21 25.26 -36.90
C ALA A 979 12.80 26.73 -37.15
N ASP A 980 13.30 27.66 -36.34
CA ASP A 980 13.04 29.09 -36.49
C ASP A 980 13.79 29.66 -37.70
N LEU A 981 15.03 29.22 -37.93
CA LEU A 981 15.81 29.61 -39.11
C LEU A 981 15.14 29.15 -40.40
N LEU A 982 14.65 27.91 -40.46
CA LEU A 982 13.91 27.37 -41.61
C LEU A 982 12.63 28.15 -41.86
N SER A 983 11.89 28.49 -40.80
CA SER A 983 10.69 29.32 -40.90
C SER A 983 10.99 30.71 -41.47
N LEU A 984 12.10 31.33 -41.06
CA LEU A 984 12.56 32.63 -41.57
C LEU A 984 13.04 32.57 -43.02
N ILE A 985 13.66 31.46 -43.45
CA ILE A 985 14.08 31.24 -44.84
C ILE A 985 12.85 31.07 -45.72
N ASN A 986 11.91 30.20 -45.33
CA ASN A 986 10.67 29.96 -46.08
C ASN A 986 9.81 31.22 -46.20
N ALA A 987 9.79 32.09 -45.18
CA ALA A 987 9.09 33.36 -45.22
C ALA A 987 9.73 34.42 -46.16
N ARG A 988 10.96 34.20 -46.65
CA ARG A 988 11.65 35.10 -47.59
C ARG A 988 11.46 34.73 -49.07
N GLU A 989 10.88 33.57 -49.37
CA GLU A 989 10.72 33.06 -50.74
C GLU A 989 9.37 33.41 -51.42
N ASP A 990 8.51 34.23 -50.80
CA ASP A 990 7.33 34.78 -51.48
C ASP A 990 7.74 35.90 -52.48
N PRO A 991 7.45 35.78 -53.81
CA PRO A 991 7.91 36.75 -54.79
C PRO A 991 7.10 38.06 -54.75
N PRO A 992 7.72 39.22 -55.06
CA PRO A 992 7.01 40.49 -55.10
C PRO A 992 5.99 40.52 -56.25
N GLN A 993 4.77 40.93 -55.94
CA GLN A 993 3.74 41.27 -56.94
C GLN A 993 4.29 42.31 -57.92
N THR A 994 4.49 41.93 -59.18
CA THR A 994 4.73 42.86 -60.28
C THR A 994 3.49 42.93 -61.17
N SER A 995 3.03 44.17 -61.32
CA SER A 995 1.97 44.61 -62.22
C SER A 995 2.26 44.27 -63.67
N ALA A 996 1.22 43.84 -64.37
CA ALA A 996 1.17 43.66 -65.82
C ALA A 996 1.65 44.89 -66.59
N VAL A 997 2.58 44.70 -67.53
CA VAL A 997 2.59 45.37 -68.83
C VAL A 997 3.17 44.42 -69.90
N ASP A 998 2.46 44.43 -71.01
CA ASP A 998 2.63 43.79 -72.31
C ASP A 998 3.94 44.09 -73.06
N SER A 999 4.14 43.28 -74.11
CA SER A 999 4.86 43.54 -75.37
C SER A 999 6.28 42.99 -75.61
N ASP A 1000 6.23 42.00 -76.51
CA ASP A 1000 7.03 41.78 -77.73
C ASP A 1000 8.44 41.16 -77.71
N ALA A 1001 8.51 40.15 -78.57
CA ALA A 1001 9.65 39.33 -78.98
C ALA A 1001 10.72 40.17 -79.73
N THR A 1002 11.99 39.80 -79.87
CA THR A 1002 12.63 38.54 -80.31
C THR A 1002 14.16 38.67 -80.08
N GLU A 1003 14.88 37.59 -79.77
CA GLU A 1003 15.94 37.02 -80.62
C GLU A 1003 16.68 35.83 -79.97
N ASN A 1004 17.07 34.90 -80.84
CA ASN A 1004 17.71 33.60 -80.64
C ASN A 1004 18.96 33.59 -79.74
N ALA A 1005 19.17 32.51 -78.98
CA ALA A 1005 20.16 31.47 -79.30
C ALA A 1005 20.18 30.36 -78.23
N SER A 1006 20.57 29.18 -78.70
CA SER A 1006 20.47 27.83 -78.14
C SER A 1006 21.43 27.45 -77.01
N ALA A 1007 20.94 26.52 -76.18
CA ALA A 1007 21.60 25.35 -75.57
C ALA A 1007 22.65 25.56 -74.46
N GLU A 1008 22.37 25.05 -73.25
CA GLU A 1008 22.90 23.75 -72.78
C GLU A 1008 22.35 23.33 -71.39
N SER A 1009 22.03 22.03 -71.32
CA SER A 1009 21.90 21.09 -70.18
C SER A 1009 20.90 21.36 -69.03
N ASP A 1010 19.73 20.74 -69.18
CA ASP A 1010 18.93 20.16 -68.09
C ASP A 1010 19.50 18.78 -67.69
N GLU A 1011 19.58 18.49 -66.39
CA GLU A 1011 19.32 17.12 -65.91
C GLU A 1011 18.22 17.17 -64.84
N GLU A 1012 17.06 16.63 -65.23
CA GLU A 1012 15.88 16.37 -64.43
C GLU A 1012 16.08 15.13 -63.53
N PHE A 1013 15.64 15.23 -62.28
CA PHE A 1013 15.34 14.08 -61.44
C PHE A 1013 14.04 13.39 -61.92
N PRO A 1014 13.98 12.05 -62.02
CA PRO A 1014 12.71 11.36 -62.22
C PRO A 1014 12.02 11.04 -60.89
N SER A 1015 10.68 11.16 -60.91
CA SER A 1015 9.79 10.79 -59.80
C SER A 1015 9.44 9.29 -59.78
N PRO A 1016 8.92 8.77 -58.65
CA PRO A 1016 8.88 7.35 -58.32
C PRO A 1016 7.56 6.65 -58.69
N ALA A 1017 7.60 5.78 -59.70
CA ALA A 1017 6.76 4.57 -59.82
C ALA A 1017 7.09 3.84 -61.13
N GLU A 1018 7.78 2.71 -61.05
CA GLU A 1018 7.68 1.52 -61.93
C GLU A 1018 8.99 0.72 -61.85
N LEU A 1019 9.02 -0.34 -61.03
CA LEU A 1019 9.64 -1.64 -61.34
C LEU A 1019 9.48 -2.59 -60.14
N LEU A 1020 8.30 -3.19 -60.04
CA LEU A 1020 8.11 -4.44 -59.31
C LEU A 1020 8.58 -5.61 -60.19
N GLY A 1021 9.45 -6.45 -59.62
CA GLY A 1021 9.47 -7.88 -59.91
C GLY A 1021 10.84 -8.51 -60.15
N GLN A 1022 11.37 -9.25 -59.17
CA GLN A 1022 11.40 -10.73 -59.17
C GLN A 1022 12.16 -11.32 -57.95
N GLY A 1023 11.40 -12.04 -57.12
CA GLY A 1023 11.71 -13.27 -56.36
C GLY A 1023 13.09 -13.58 -55.76
N GLY A 1024 13.14 -13.62 -54.43
CA GLY A 1024 13.42 -14.83 -53.64
C GLY A 1024 14.87 -15.10 -53.21
N ASP A 1025 15.20 -14.83 -51.95
CA ASP A 1025 15.56 -15.84 -50.93
C ASP A 1025 15.61 -15.13 -49.56
N GLU A 1026 14.95 -15.70 -48.54
CA GLU A 1026 14.83 -15.13 -47.19
C GLU A 1026 15.96 -15.65 -46.29
N THR A 1027 16.94 -14.80 -46.04
CA THR A 1027 17.79 -14.87 -44.84
C THR A 1027 17.65 -13.55 -44.11
N GLU A 1028 17.00 -13.60 -42.94
CA GLU A 1028 16.85 -12.48 -42.01
C GLU A 1028 18.24 -12.06 -41.49
N GLU A 1029 18.91 -11.16 -42.21
CA GLU A 1029 19.90 -10.25 -41.63
C GLU A 1029 19.14 -9.05 -41.07
N GLU A 1030 19.28 -8.85 -39.76
CA GLU A 1030 18.82 -7.65 -39.06
C GLU A 1030 19.40 -6.41 -39.77
N SER A 1031 18.53 -5.52 -40.22
CA SER A 1031 18.94 -4.26 -40.84
C SER A 1031 19.50 -3.31 -39.79
N GLU A 1032 20.81 -3.42 -39.54
CA GLU A 1032 21.63 -2.29 -39.10
C GLU A 1032 21.61 -1.25 -40.22
N THR A 1033 20.94 -0.11 -40.01
CA THR A 1033 21.30 1.21 -40.57
C THR A 1033 20.20 2.23 -40.25
N GLU A 1034 20.39 2.97 -39.16
CA GLU A 1034 19.98 4.38 -38.97
C GLU A 1034 20.40 4.94 -37.58
N ASP A 1035 20.81 4.08 -36.63
CA ASP A 1035 21.17 4.46 -35.26
C ASP A 1035 22.62 4.97 -35.05
N ASP A 1036 23.52 4.81 -36.02
CA ASP A 1036 24.97 5.09 -35.82
C ASP A 1036 25.32 6.57 -35.61
N ALA A 1037 24.41 7.50 -35.92
CA ALA A 1037 24.67 8.94 -35.75
C ALA A 1037 24.31 9.48 -34.34
N LEU A 1038 23.69 8.67 -33.47
CA LEU A 1038 23.15 9.10 -32.17
C LEU A 1038 23.94 8.58 -30.95
N VAL A 1039 25.02 7.83 -31.17
CA VAL A 1039 25.71 7.02 -30.14
C VAL A 1039 26.79 7.77 -29.33
N ASP A 1040 27.12 9.03 -29.67
CA ASP A 1040 28.24 9.77 -29.05
C ASP A 1040 27.98 10.34 -27.64
N SER A 1041 27.05 9.75 -26.88
CA SER A 1041 26.87 10.01 -25.45
C SER A 1041 27.65 8.97 -24.64
N PRO A 1042 28.58 9.35 -23.72
CA PRO A 1042 29.33 8.39 -22.90
C PRO A 1042 28.47 7.46 -22.03
N THR A 1043 27.18 7.79 -21.88
CA THR A 1043 26.17 6.96 -21.21
C THR A 1043 25.56 5.87 -22.10
N LEU A 1044 25.68 6.00 -23.42
CA LEU A 1044 25.16 5.05 -24.42
C LEU A 1044 26.28 4.23 -25.09
N THR A 1045 27.54 4.67 -25.00
CA THR A 1045 28.69 3.90 -25.49
C THR A 1045 28.86 2.63 -24.66
N ARG A 1046 28.66 1.47 -25.30
CA ARG A 1046 28.89 0.16 -24.69
C ARG A 1046 30.39 -0.02 -24.42
N PHE A 1047 30.80 0.17 -23.16
CA PHE A 1047 32.00 -0.49 -22.64
C PHE A 1047 31.52 -1.71 -21.84
N ASP A 1048 31.71 -2.88 -22.46
CA ASP A 1048 31.42 -4.25 -22.01
C ASP A 1048 29.94 -4.66 -21.75
N GLU A 1049 29.63 -5.91 -22.13
CA GLU A 1049 28.30 -6.55 -22.13
C GLU A 1049 27.72 -6.82 -20.72
N GLY A 1050 28.40 -6.42 -19.64
CA GLY A 1050 28.00 -6.74 -18.26
C GLY A 1050 27.04 -5.76 -17.59
N ASP A 1051 26.69 -4.64 -18.24
CA ASP A 1051 26.23 -3.43 -17.55
C ASP A 1051 24.78 -2.99 -17.87
N VAL A 1052 23.94 -3.86 -18.46
CA VAL A 1052 22.54 -3.52 -18.80
C VAL A 1052 21.63 -4.74 -18.75
N GLU A 1053 21.19 -5.13 -17.54
CA GLU A 1053 19.85 -5.67 -17.23
C GLU A 1053 19.83 -6.01 -15.74
N LEU A 1054 19.19 -5.15 -14.93
CA LEU A 1054 18.91 -5.43 -13.52
C LEU A 1054 17.47 -5.95 -13.43
N ASP A 1055 17.19 -7.09 -14.06
CA ASP A 1055 15.86 -7.69 -14.08
C ASP A 1055 15.48 -8.21 -12.68
N ILE A 1056 14.54 -7.53 -12.02
CA ILE A 1056 13.88 -8.03 -10.81
C ILE A 1056 12.48 -8.53 -11.19
N ASP A 1057 12.41 -9.77 -11.68
CA ASP A 1057 11.15 -10.45 -11.99
C ASP A 1057 10.32 -10.85 -10.74
N GLU A 1058 10.89 -10.63 -9.55
CA GLU A 1058 10.33 -10.99 -8.24
C GLU A 1058 10.38 -9.82 -7.26
N VAL A 1059 9.45 -8.86 -7.43
CA VAL A 1059 9.14 -7.85 -6.41
C VAL A 1059 7.88 -8.32 -5.66
N PRO A 1060 7.97 -8.94 -4.47
CA PRO A 1060 6.77 -9.48 -3.82
C PRO A 1060 5.72 -8.40 -3.50
N GLU A 1061 4.43 -8.81 -3.57
CA GLU A 1061 3.19 -8.01 -3.50
C GLU A 1061 3.06 -7.00 -2.34
N TRP A 1062 3.90 -7.13 -1.30
CA TRP A 1062 3.75 -6.54 0.03
C TRP A 1062 4.85 -5.52 0.37
N TYR A 1063 5.67 -5.11 -0.59
CA TYR A 1063 6.79 -4.18 -0.40
C TYR A 1063 6.41 -2.79 0.19
N LEU A 1064 5.12 -2.43 0.23
CA LEU A 1064 4.65 -1.22 0.90
C LEU A 1064 4.23 -1.47 2.35
N ASP A 1065 3.97 -2.72 2.75
CA ASP A 1065 3.69 -3.10 4.13
C ASP A 1065 4.94 -3.76 4.72
N ASP A 1066 5.70 -2.97 5.46
CA ASP A 1066 6.77 -3.42 6.36
C ASP A 1066 8.08 -3.86 5.69
N GLU A 1067 8.79 -2.90 5.10
CA GLU A 1067 10.25 -2.91 5.26
C GLU A 1067 10.57 -2.08 6.51
N ASP A 1068 10.93 -2.79 7.59
CA ASP A 1068 11.36 -2.31 8.91
C ASP A 1068 10.30 -1.50 9.70
N SER A 1069 9.02 -1.96 9.76
CA SER A 1069 8.16 -1.52 10.88
C SER A 1069 8.56 -2.24 12.16
N GLU A 1070 9.70 -1.84 12.70
CA GLU A 1070 10.16 -2.19 14.04
C GLU A 1070 9.38 -1.41 15.11
N ASN A 1071 8.05 -1.40 14.99
CA ASN A 1071 7.16 -1.03 16.07
C ASN A 1071 6.70 -2.31 16.73
N GLY A 1072 7.36 -2.65 17.83
CA GLY A 1072 6.94 -3.72 18.74
C GLY A 1072 5.65 -3.35 19.49
N ASP A 1073 4.53 -3.28 18.80
CA ASP A 1073 3.23 -3.56 19.42
C ASP A 1073 3.01 -5.07 19.33
N SER A 1074 3.64 -5.79 20.26
CA SER A 1074 3.33 -7.19 20.53
C SER A 1074 1.95 -7.28 21.20
N GLU A 1075 0.89 -7.26 20.40
CA GLU A 1075 -0.30 -8.03 20.80
C GLU A 1075 0.06 -9.51 20.59
N THR A 1076 0.52 -10.15 21.67
CA THR A 1076 0.66 -11.60 21.78
C THR A 1076 -0.67 -12.25 21.43
N ASP A 1077 -0.77 -12.82 20.22
CA ASP A 1077 -1.77 -13.83 19.90
C ASP A 1077 -1.28 -15.12 20.59
N ASP A 1078 -1.84 -15.42 21.76
CA ASP A 1078 -1.64 -16.67 22.47
C ASP A 1078 -2.00 -17.85 21.54
N GLU A 1079 -1.00 -18.69 21.26
CA GLU A 1079 -1.18 -20.00 20.64
C GLU A 1079 -1.93 -20.92 21.60
N ASP A 1080 -3.21 -21.18 21.34
CA ASP A 1080 -3.91 -22.32 21.93
C ASP A 1080 -3.43 -23.60 21.21
N SER A 1081 -2.35 -24.19 21.74
CA SER A 1081 -2.01 -25.59 21.52
C SER A 1081 -3.04 -26.48 22.24
N GLU A 1082 -4.05 -26.99 21.53
CA GLU A 1082 -4.77 -28.18 21.97
C GLU A 1082 -3.94 -29.41 21.59
N GLU A 1083 -3.24 -29.96 22.58
CA GLU A 1083 -2.69 -31.31 22.56
C GLU A 1083 -3.83 -32.32 22.36
N ASP A 1084 -3.74 -33.10 21.29
CA ASP A 1084 -4.54 -34.31 21.07
C ASP A 1084 -4.06 -35.40 22.06
N ASP A 1085 -4.82 -35.59 23.14
CA ASP A 1085 -4.86 -36.82 23.94
C ASP A 1085 -6.26 -37.46 23.81
N GLU A 1086 -6.46 -38.30 22.77
CA GLU A 1086 -7.14 -39.63 22.77
C GLU A 1086 -7.25 -40.26 21.38
#